data_AF-A0A1Z4JTA1-F1
#
_entry.id   AF-A0A1Z4JTA1-F1
#
_cell.length_a   1.000
_cell.length_b   1.000
_cell.length_c   1.000
_cell.angle_alpha   90.00
_cell.angle_beta   90.00
_cell.angle_gamma   90.00
#
_symmetry.space_group_name_H-M   'P 1'
#
loop_
_entity.id
_entity.type
_entity.pdbx_description
1 polymer ?
#
loop_
_entity_poly.entity_id
_entity_poly.type
_entity_poly.pdbx_seq_one_letter_code
_entity_poly.pdbx_strand_id
1 'polypeptide(L)'
;MSRSFRSLKGDCPICQGDRKDCRENTATHIIHCRDLNATPMGFRFIGEDAIGFSMWVEDSENSATFQREPRRVERSQLKQTLSIEERDRQFRRICQSSGYLSTRHQQALGKRGLAPEQIEWVHQQGLLWTWAADAQIPGITAELPGVTSCGHLRRYRGIAIAIPDINGRILGAQIKPDNGKYFWVSSEKIGGVGINLPNGEVPIGVYRSKETVQSSEINLAEGFLKPLIAAQRFGLLFIGAAGGQWARSPQLFKQFLDQTAVELNTQVVVLNADAGAVQNRDVLREYRLTWELLQGWGYTVQIRWWGQVTKAACDIDELDSVGFNKAQLISVEAFEAIAAEQENLLIQELKHLLRRLTPKPKPARGFQPTPALQATAIVEYESCDRKQVWQQAVHQGYRYILDQSGTGSGKSYTTGQLSPEEFGVRQLFYLSNDHRNPTTETLQLQNGWIDLEARHGGLVTKTQPDGSERLQRASAGAAYTVAPNCNRNQLINVLRSKNVHGADTAALICGTCPLKESCTHAQGNGYGFLNQRRIALSSPKVRSHPDSLAPAIDYDYTTVLLAWDEPGHNFKVSQKIQVTISDVEALLAHLLKHCPQLLEVLSPLLIALLDLFSGASDRKFGLTHDEVISKFPQLPTLAPMLLEQALQPTLSFLNTTAQYGADLQDLPRNLRKQFLESDYTKAEQAQQQVLKQWFSDFVLILQGKIPGGYLSFHRQSLTMTLPDPRHRSIVAAAKATVFLDATLTPEELAQKLNCSIDQIFVCREQTKVSNNLKLFHITDLGRMGMQRGKQQERRLAALVDHYRSIDPTTKVIDFKKFDADGAHWRDSRGVNTFLQTKTLIIVGAPCPNLTEMLAEYSVSIGDIATEATPEFQAWLYQTIQAELIQEIGRLRSQRRPTEQLQVILITDFPIDLAAEPLKASEVTLEAATRTERLTAAIKQAVEYLQLTDQKPTQDAIAQRVGVSQGYISRQFRKLLQTLLDPIDRTHHEASSEEIAPIEMLIPVADQALADSQTPIQILETLHEVFLSWSEPAKWVEIWRHLPSPTQIKALFALLLVSKPPELDFLRNERMSSG
;
A
#
# COMPACT_ATOMS: atom_id res chain seq x y z
N MET A 1 -17.00 39.74 1.30
CA MET A 1 -16.10 40.24 2.36
C MET A 1 -14.80 39.47 2.29
N SER A 2 -13.67 40.16 2.36
CA SER A 2 -12.31 39.71 1.99
C SER A 2 -11.87 38.45 2.76
N ARG A 3 -11.12 37.56 2.07
CA ARG A 3 -10.57 36.33 2.64
C ARG A 3 -9.58 36.67 3.77
N SER A 4 -10.04 36.60 5.01
CA SER A 4 -9.26 36.88 6.24
C SER A 4 -8.34 35.73 6.68
N PHE A 5 -7.95 34.85 5.75
CA PHE A 5 -7.11 33.69 6.05
C PHE A 5 -5.84 33.70 5.21
N ARG A 6 -4.68 33.68 5.89
CA ARG A 6 -3.37 33.45 5.31
C ARG A 6 -3.05 31.96 5.40
N SER A 7 -2.76 31.32 4.27
CA SER A 7 -2.27 29.94 4.27
C SER A 7 -0.85 29.91 4.83
N LEU A 8 -0.60 28.98 5.76
CA LEU A 8 0.71 28.81 6.40
C LEU A 8 1.64 27.90 5.59
N LYS A 9 1.13 27.16 4.59
CA LYS A 9 1.90 26.36 3.59
C LYS A 9 3.01 25.43 4.12
N GLY A 10 3.02 25.10 5.41
CA GLY A 10 4.08 24.32 6.04
C GLY A 10 4.72 25.03 7.24
N ASP A 11 4.49 26.32 7.44
CA ASP A 11 5.04 27.11 8.54
C ASP A 11 4.06 27.19 9.73
N CYS A 12 3.22 26.17 9.93
CA CYS A 12 2.23 26.19 11.00
C CYS A 12 2.89 25.86 12.35
N PRO A 13 2.87 26.76 13.36
CA PRO A 13 3.58 26.53 14.62
C PRO A 13 2.91 25.46 15.51
N ILE A 14 1.65 25.10 15.23
CA ILE A 14 0.89 24.08 15.98
C ILE A 14 1.33 22.67 15.60
N CYS A 15 1.42 22.39 14.30
CA CYS A 15 1.80 21.06 13.80
C CYS A 15 3.19 21.05 13.16
N GLN A 16 3.93 22.15 13.25
CA GLN A 16 5.30 22.30 12.73
C GLN A 16 5.45 21.86 11.27
N GLY A 17 4.44 22.15 10.44
CA GLY A 17 4.45 21.84 9.02
C GLY A 17 3.93 20.48 8.60
N ASP A 18 3.42 19.69 9.55
CA ASP A 18 2.79 18.40 9.32
C ASP A 18 1.65 18.43 8.29
N ARG A 19 1.00 19.57 8.12
CA ARG A 19 -0.12 19.78 7.21
C ARG A 19 0.12 21.08 6.44
N LYS A 20 0.12 21.00 5.10
CA LYS A 20 0.34 22.16 4.21
C LYS A 20 -0.92 23.01 4.02
N ASP A 21 -2.07 22.50 4.44
CA ASP A 21 -3.38 23.15 4.34
C ASP A 21 -3.76 24.00 5.56
N CYS A 22 -2.91 24.06 6.59
CA CYS A 22 -3.07 24.93 7.75
C CYS A 22 -3.12 26.42 7.36
N ARG A 23 -3.83 27.20 8.15
CA ARG A 23 -4.07 28.62 7.88
C ARG A 23 -4.18 29.41 9.17
N GLU A 24 -3.76 30.66 9.11
CA GLU A 24 -3.96 31.62 10.18
C GLU A 24 -5.06 32.60 9.77
N ASN A 25 -5.95 32.91 10.69
CA ASN A 25 -6.88 34.02 10.50
C ASN A 25 -6.16 35.34 10.79
N THR A 26 -5.88 36.14 9.76
CA THR A 26 -5.07 37.36 9.88
C THR A 26 -5.73 38.47 10.68
N ALA A 27 -7.02 38.36 11.01
CA ALA A 27 -7.74 39.34 11.83
C ALA A 27 -7.78 38.97 13.32
N THR A 28 -7.61 37.69 13.66
CA THR A 28 -7.71 37.18 15.04
C THR A 28 -6.46 36.47 15.53
N HIS A 29 -5.48 36.26 14.64
CA HIS A 29 -4.26 35.48 14.86
C HIS A 29 -4.48 34.03 15.30
N ILE A 30 -5.71 33.53 15.16
CA ILE A 30 -6.05 32.13 15.45
C ILE A 30 -5.44 31.25 14.36
N ILE A 31 -4.72 30.21 14.79
CA ILE A 31 -4.13 29.23 13.89
C ILE A 31 -5.05 28.03 13.77
N HIS A 32 -5.53 27.79 12.55
CA HIS A 32 -6.35 26.66 12.18
C HIS A 32 -5.40 25.56 11.65
N CYS A 33 -5.20 24.55 12.49
CA CYS A 33 -4.35 23.40 12.27
C CYS A 33 -5.18 22.14 12.04
N ARG A 34 -4.85 21.34 11.02
CA ARG A 34 -5.62 20.13 10.70
C ARG A 34 -5.10 18.86 11.37
N ASP A 35 -4.06 18.97 12.19
CA ASP A 35 -3.57 17.84 12.96
C ASP A 35 -4.34 17.73 14.27
N LEU A 36 -5.22 16.74 14.35
CA LEU A 36 -6.08 16.44 15.51
C LEU A 36 -5.27 15.92 16.71
N ASN A 37 -3.99 15.59 16.52
CA ASN A 37 -3.11 15.07 17.57
C ASN A 37 -1.99 16.05 17.97
N ALA A 38 -2.02 17.29 17.46
CA ALA A 38 -1.02 18.29 17.80
C ALA A 38 -1.19 18.76 19.25
N THR A 39 -0.09 18.79 20.02
CA THR A 39 -0.03 19.29 21.40
C THR A 39 1.15 20.28 21.54
N PRO A 40 1.10 21.44 20.87
CA PRO A 40 2.20 22.41 20.91
C PRO A 40 2.36 23.04 22.30
N MET A 41 3.61 23.29 22.70
CA MET A 41 3.92 24.11 23.88
C MET A 41 3.66 25.60 23.57
N GLY A 42 3.02 26.33 24.48
CA GLY A 42 2.74 27.76 24.35
C GLY A 42 1.49 28.14 23.56
N PHE A 43 0.64 27.17 23.18
CA PHE A 43 -0.62 27.42 22.49
C PHE A 43 -1.79 26.70 23.16
N ARG A 44 -2.90 27.42 23.34
CA ARG A 44 -4.15 26.90 23.89
C ARG A 44 -5.11 26.49 22.78
N PHE A 45 -5.60 25.26 22.87
CA PHE A 45 -6.68 24.77 22.00
C PHE A 45 -7.99 25.47 22.34
N ILE A 46 -8.67 26.01 21.32
CA ILE A 46 -9.94 26.74 21.49
C ILE A 46 -11.13 26.12 20.76
N GLY A 47 -10.93 24.97 20.09
CA GLY A 47 -12.00 24.21 19.43
C GLY A 47 -11.67 23.90 17.98
N GLU A 48 -12.63 23.40 17.20
CA GLU A 48 -12.45 23.14 15.77
C GLU A 48 -13.31 24.08 14.94
N ASP A 49 -12.84 24.45 13.75
CA ASP A 49 -13.64 25.23 12.82
C ASP A 49 -14.67 24.36 12.06
N ALA A 50 -15.52 25.01 11.27
CA ALA A 50 -16.63 24.34 10.57
C ALA A 50 -16.20 23.26 9.56
N ILE A 51 -14.91 23.17 9.21
CA ILE A 51 -14.36 22.14 8.32
C ILE A 51 -13.39 21.19 9.05
N GLY A 52 -13.38 21.23 10.39
CA GLY A 52 -12.65 20.28 11.24
C GLY A 52 -11.16 20.61 11.44
N PHE A 53 -10.76 21.89 11.33
CA PHE A 53 -9.41 22.30 11.72
C PHE A 53 -9.41 22.71 13.18
N SER A 54 -8.54 22.09 13.98
CA SER A 54 -8.22 22.49 15.34
C SER A 54 -7.72 23.93 15.38
N MET A 55 -8.39 24.81 16.11
CA MET A 55 -8.09 26.21 16.29
C MET A 55 -7.28 26.43 17.56
N TRP A 56 -6.22 27.22 17.45
CA TRP A 56 -5.25 27.45 18.52
C TRP A 56 -4.91 28.93 18.63
N VAL A 57 -4.68 29.39 19.86
CA VAL A 57 -4.21 30.74 20.19
C VAL A 57 -2.97 30.67 21.06
N GLU A 58 -2.10 31.65 20.98
CA GLU A 58 -0.89 31.72 21.79
C GLU A 58 -1.26 31.97 23.26
N ASP A 59 -0.67 31.19 24.17
CA ASP A 59 -1.00 31.20 25.60
C ASP A 59 -0.27 32.37 26.26
N SER A 60 -0.91 33.54 26.33
CA SER A 60 -0.36 34.70 27.05
C SER A 60 -0.43 34.41 28.54
N GLU A 61 0.72 34.25 29.20
CA GLU A 61 0.83 34.12 30.66
C GLU A 61 0.08 35.26 31.37
N ASN A 62 -1.13 35.00 31.86
CA ASN A 62 -1.67 35.68 33.04
C ASN A 62 -2.90 35.01 33.65
N SER A 63 -2.76 34.74 34.95
CA SER A 63 -3.76 34.56 36.00
C SER A 63 -4.39 33.17 36.28
N ALA A 64 -3.83 32.60 37.36
CA ALA A 64 -4.52 32.15 38.59
C ALA A 64 -4.99 30.68 38.70
N THR A 65 -4.16 29.93 39.42
CA THR A 65 -4.41 28.72 40.22
C THR A 65 -5.83 28.54 40.74
N PHE A 66 -6.43 27.38 40.43
CA PHE A 66 -7.49 26.76 41.25
C PHE A 66 -7.03 25.37 41.68
N GLN A 67 -6.79 25.22 42.99
CA GLN A 67 -6.54 23.96 43.67
C GLN A 67 -7.76 23.04 43.50
N ARG A 68 -7.54 21.79 43.08
CA ARG A 68 -8.58 20.75 43.02
C ARG A 68 -8.54 19.91 44.29
N GLU A 69 -9.45 20.20 45.22
CA GLU A 69 -9.87 19.24 46.24
C GLU A 69 -10.68 18.08 45.61
N PRO A 70 -10.66 16.88 46.23
CA PRO A 70 -11.21 15.67 45.64
C PRO A 70 -12.75 15.69 45.70
N ARG A 71 -13.39 16.00 44.56
CA ARG A 71 -14.85 15.96 44.47
C ARG A 71 -15.34 14.52 44.31
N ARG A 72 -15.76 13.96 45.45
CA ARG A 72 -16.80 12.94 45.59
C ARG A 72 -17.94 13.21 44.61
N VAL A 73 -18.53 12.15 44.09
CA VAL A 73 -19.71 12.15 43.19
C VAL A 73 -20.81 13.05 43.75
N GLU A 74 -20.90 14.27 43.25
CA GLU A 74 -22.08 15.12 43.37
C GLU A 74 -22.80 15.09 42.04
N ARG A 75 -24.06 14.64 42.08
CA ARG A 75 -25.03 14.77 40.98
C ARG A 75 -24.89 16.15 40.37
N SER A 76 -24.63 16.20 39.06
CA SER A 76 -24.62 17.42 38.26
C SER A 76 -25.78 18.31 38.70
N GLN A 77 -25.51 19.57 39.03
CA GLN A 77 -26.55 20.59 39.08
C GLN A 77 -27.33 20.48 37.76
N LEU A 78 -28.55 19.96 37.85
CA LEU A 78 -29.48 19.80 36.73
C LEU A 78 -29.67 21.20 36.13
N LYS A 79 -29.01 21.50 35.01
CA LYS A 79 -29.47 22.56 34.12
C LYS A 79 -30.95 22.24 33.88
N GLN A 80 -31.85 23.15 34.24
CA GLN A 80 -33.30 22.92 34.16
C GLN A 80 -33.65 22.36 32.77
N THR A 81 -33.93 21.06 32.70
CA THR A 81 -34.40 20.41 31.49
C THR A 81 -35.89 20.60 31.40
N LEU A 82 -36.40 20.92 30.21
CA LEU A 82 -37.84 21.05 29.95
C LEU A 82 -38.63 19.85 30.49
N SER A 83 -39.83 20.12 31.02
CA SER A 83 -40.78 19.07 31.37
C SER A 83 -41.17 18.25 30.15
N ILE A 84 -41.73 17.04 30.37
CA ILE A 84 -42.14 16.16 29.28
C ILE A 84 -43.23 16.82 28.41
N GLU A 85 -44.18 17.51 29.03
CA GLU A 85 -45.25 18.26 28.34
C GLU A 85 -44.66 19.35 27.46
N GLU A 86 -43.61 20.03 27.95
CA GLU A 86 -42.99 21.09 27.19
C GLU A 86 -42.14 20.57 26.03
N ARG A 87 -41.42 19.46 26.23
CA ARG A 87 -40.71 18.79 25.14
C ARG A 87 -41.65 18.36 24.03
N ASP A 88 -42.78 17.76 24.38
CA ASP A 88 -43.79 17.35 23.41
C ASP A 88 -44.30 18.53 22.58
N ARG A 89 -44.73 19.61 23.25
CA ARG A 89 -45.21 20.84 22.61
C ARG A 89 -44.19 21.42 21.63
N GLN A 90 -42.92 21.43 22.02
CA GLN A 90 -41.84 22.02 21.23
C GLN A 90 -41.43 21.13 20.04
N PHE A 91 -41.31 19.81 20.23
CA PHE A 91 -41.02 18.89 19.11
C PHE A 91 -42.17 18.80 18.09
N ARG A 92 -43.43 18.79 18.55
CA ARG A 92 -44.60 18.84 17.65
C ARG A 92 -44.63 20.14 16.85
N ARG A 93 -44.25 21.26 17.46
CA ARG A 93 -44.08 22.53 16.74
C ARG A 93 -43.01 22.46 15.65
N ILE A 94 -41.87 21.83 15.93
CA ILE A 94 -40.84 21.58 14.90
C ILE A 94 -41.43 20.76 13.76
N CYS A 95 -42.11 19.65 14.07
CA CYS A 95 -42.70 18.77 13.07
C CYS A 95 -43.68 19.51 12.15
N GLN A 96 -44.58 20.31 12.73
CA GLN A 96 -45.57 21.11 11.99
C GLN A 96 -44.91 22.20 11.13
N SER A 97 -43.81 22.79 11.61
CA SER A 97 -43.14 23.92 10.94
C SER A 97 -42.11 23.49 9.90
N SER A 98 -41.51 22.29 10.04
CA SER A 98 -40.45 21.80 9.15
C SER A 98 -40.97 21.14 7.87
N GLY A 99 -42.29 20.94 7.76
CA GLY A 99 -42.95 20.38 6.58
C GLY A 99 -42.99 18.85 6.52
N TYR A 100 -43.73 18.34 5.53
CA TYR A 100 -43.93 16.91 5.29
C TYR A 100 -42.64 16.16 4.90
N LEU A 101 -42.66 14.84 4.96
CA LEU A 101 -41.54 14.00 4.51
C LEU A 101 -41.25 14.24 3.01
N SER A 102 -39.98 14.38 2.63
CA SER A 102 -39.58 14.50 1.22
C SER A 102 -39.96 13.25 0.41
N THR A 103 -40.17 13.37 -0.90
CA THR A 103 -40.47 12.23 -1.79
C THR A 103 -39.46 11.10 -1.64
N ARG A 104 -38.17 11.44 -1.48
CA ARG A 104 -37.09 10.47 -1.24
C ARG A 104 -37.28 9.71 0.08
N HIS A 105 -37.64 10.41 1.15
CA HIS A 105 -37.89 9.81 2.45
C HIS A 105 -39.13 8.90 2.41
N GLN A 106 -40.20 9.32 1.74
CA GLN A 106 -41.40 8.50 1.54
C GLN A 106 -41.09 7.20 0.79
N GLN A 107 -40.30 7.27 -0.30
CA GLN A 107 -39.87 6.09 -1.04
C GLN A 107 -39.02 5.14 -0.19
N ALA A 108 -38.12 5.67 0.65
CA ALA A 108 -37.29 4.84 1.54
C ALA A 108 -38.14 4.11 2.60
N LEU A 109 -39.14 4.78 3.16
CA LEU A 109 -40.10 4.18 4.10
C LEU A 109 -41.02 3.17 3.41
N GLY A 110 -41.47 3.45 2.19
CA GLY A 110 -42.26 2.53 1.37
C GLY A 110 -41.51 1.24 1.03
N LYS A 111 -40.20 1.33 0.73
CA LYS A 111 -39.34 0.15 0.54
C LYS A 111 -39.23 -0.73 1.79
N ARG A 112 -39.46 -0.17 2.98
CA ARG A 112 -39.53 -0.90 4.27
C ARG A 112 -40.94 -1.36 4.63
N GLY A 113 -41.88 -1.26 3.69
CA GLY A 113 -43.23 -1.82 3.80
C GLY A 113 -44.25 -0.94 4.53
N LEU A 114 -43.97 0.36 4.73
CA LEU A 114 -45.00 1.31 5.20
C LEU A 114 -45.91 1.75 4.04
N ALA A 115 -47.21 1.60 4.21
CA ALA A 115 -48.20 2.11 3.27
C ALA A 115 -48.26 3.65 3.31
N PRO A 116 -48.61 4.33 2.19
CA PRO A 116 -48.73 5.80 2.16
C PRO A 116 -49.62 6.38 3.29
N GLU A 117 -50.71 5.70 3.63
CA GLU A 117 -51.63 6.10 4.70
C GLU A 117 -51.04 5.96 6.10
N GLN A 118 -50.08 5.05 6.27
CA GLN A 118 -49.32 4.88 7.51
C GLN A 118 -48.24 5.96 7.61
N ILE A 119 -47.54 6.27 6.51
CA ILE A 119 -46.54 7.36 6.43
C ILE A 119 -47.20 8.71 6.76
N GLU A 120 -48.39 8.95 6.22
CA GLU A 120 -49.19 10.13 6.53
C GLU A 120 -49.55 10.17 8.01
N TRP A 121 -50.07 9.07 8.55
CA TRP A 121 -50.47 9.01 9.95
C TRP A 121 -49.30 9.23 10.91
N VAL A 122 -48.14 8.59 10.70
CA VAL A 122 -46.97 8.79 11.58
C VAL A 122 -46.45 10.22 11.52
N HIS A 123 -46.58 10.92 10.39
CA HIS A 123 -46.26 12.33 10.31
C HIS A 123 -47.28 13.19 11.08
N GLN A 124 -48.58 12.95 10.91
CA GLN A 124 -49.64 13.66 11.64
C GLN A 124 -49.52 13.48 13.16
N GLN A 125 -49.07 12.31 13.61
CA GLN A 125 -48.79 12.03 15.02
C GLN A 125 -47.49 12.68 15.53
N GLY A 126 -46.71 13.34 14.67
CA GLY A 126 -45.45 13.98 15.03
C GLY A 126 -44.28 13.01 15.21
N LEU A 127 -44.39 11.78 14.69
CA LEU A 127 -43.41 10.72 14.91
C LEU A 127 -42.29 10.71 13.87
N LEU A 128 -42.56 11.17 12.64
CA LEU A 128 -41.57 11.31 11.57
C LEU A 128 -41.74 12.64 10.81
N TRP A 129 -40.63 13.34 10.58
CA TRP A 129 -40.61 14.54 9.73
C TRP A 129 -39.22 14.77 9.11
N THR A 130 -39.14 15.68 8.14
CA THR A 130 -37.86 16.13 7.59
C THR A 130 -37.27 17.20 8.50
N TRP A 131 -36.03 17.04 8.97
CA TRP A 131 -35.40 18.05 9.82
C TRP A 131 -34.97 19.28 9.00
N ALA A 132 -35.53 20.45 9.30
CA ALA A 132 -35.20 21.71 8.64
C ALA A 132 -33.91 22.33 9.23
N ALA A 133 -32.77 21.98 8.65
CA ALA A 133 -31.45 22.47 9.06
C ALA A 133 -31.39 24.00 9.14
N ASP A 134 -30.92 24.56 10.27
CA ASP A 134 -30.76 26.01 10.46
C ASP A 134 -32.07 26.80 10.43
N ALA A 135 -33.24 26.15 10.46
CA ALA A 135 -34.51 26.86 10.44
C ALA A 135 -34.76 27.58 11.78
N GLN A 136 -35.29 28.79 11.69
CA GLN A 136 -35.80 29.53 12.84
C GLN A 136 -37.28 29.20 13.00
N ILE A 137 -37.65 28.53 14.09
CA ILE A 137 -39.03 28.13 14.36
C ILE A 137 -39.65 29.12 15.36
N PRO A 138 -40.74 29.83 15.01
CA PRO A 138 -41.36 30.80 15.90
C PRO A 138 -41.74 30.21 17.27
N GLY A 139 -41.29 30.88 18.34
CA GLY A 139 -41.59 30.51 19.73
C GLY A 139 -40.94 29.21 20.21
N ILE A 140 -39.90 28.73 19.54
CA ILE A 140 -39.09 27.60 20.01
C ILE A 140 -38.12 28.04 21.10
N THR A 141 -37.96 27.22 22.15
CA THR A 141 -37.02 27.51 23.25
C THR A 141 -35.63 26.95 22.98
N ALA A 142 -34.59 27.71 23.36
CA ALA A 142 -33.19 27.27 23.31
C ALA A 142 -32.88 26.13 24.32
N GLU A 143 -33.80 25.87 25.25
CA GLU A 143 -33.70 24.79 26.24
C GLU A 143 -34.10 23.42 25.68
N LEU A 144 -34.63 23.37 24.44
CA LEU A 144 -34.95 22.11 23.77
C LEU A 144 -33.67 21.48 23.18
N PRO A 145 -33.45 20.16 23.36
CA PRO A 145 -32.34 19.47 22.71
C PRO A 145 -32.37 19.67 21.19
N GLY A 146 -31.22 20.06 20.61
CA GLY A 146 -31.09 20.30 19.17
C GLY A 146 -31.46 21.71 18.71
N VAL A 147 -31.79 22.62 19.64
CA VAL A 147 -31.92 24.05 19.39
C VAL A 147 -30.67 24.78 19.88
N THR A 148 -30.20 25.74 19.09
CA THR A 148 -29.04 26.60 19.41
C THR A 148 -29.43 27.70 20.40
N SER A 149 -28.45 28.35 21.02
CA SER A 149 -28.69 29.48 21.93
C SER A 149 -29.40 30.67 21.26
N CYS A 150 -29.32 30.79 19.93
CA CYS A 150 -30.02 31.78 19.13
C CYS A 150 -31.38 31.31 18.58
N GLY A 151 -31.94 30.20 19.10
CA GLY A 151 -33.29 29.73 18.73
C GLY A 151 -33.40 29.08 17.36
N HIS A 152 -32.28 28.73 16.71
CA HIS A 152 -32.28 28.02 15.42
C HIS A 152 -32.12 26.52 15.64
N LEU A 153 -32.75 25.72 14.79
CA LEU A 153 -32.51 24.27 14.74
C LEU A 153 -31.06 23.99 14.35
N ARG A 154 -30.43 23.00 14.98
CA ARG A 154 -29.09 22.56 14.58
C ARG A 154 -29.08 22.12 13.12
N ARG A 155 -27.94 22.35 12.45
CA ARG A 155 -27.69 22.07 11.02
C ARG A 155 -27.58 20.58 10.69
N TYR A 156 -28.57 19.80 11.11
CA TYR A 156 -28.71 18.41 10.76
C TYR A 156 -29.50 18.26 9.46
N ARG A 157 -29.19 17.24 8.65
CA ARG A 157 -29.98 16.90 7.45
C ARG A 157 -30.40 15.44 7.56
N GLY A 158 -31.67 15.16 7.29
CA GLY A 158 -32.20 13.80 7.27
C GLY A 158 -33.62 13.68 7.84
N ILE A 159 -34.05 12.45 8.08
CA ILE A 159 -35.34 12.12 8.69
C ILE A 159 -35.19 12.19 10.21
N ALA A 160 -36.01 13.01 10.86
CA ALA A 160 -36.14 13.03 12.31
C ALA A 160 -37.16 11.98 12.77
N ILE A 161 -36.80 11.26 13.83
CA ILE A 161 -37.57 10.16 14.41
C ILE A 161 -37.84 10.50 15.87
N ALA A 162 -39.12 10.74 16.21
CA ALA A 162 -39.54 11.01 17.56
C ALA A 162 -39.38 9.79 18.47
N ILE A 163 -39.21 10.08 19.75
CA ILE A 163 -39.15 9.09 20.83
C ILE A 163 -40.33 9.40 21.76
N PRO A 164 -41.52 8.85 21.50
CA PRO A 164 -42.72 9.09 22.30
C PRO A 164 -42.69 8.29 23.62
N ASP A 165 -43.27 8.85 24.67
CA ASP A 165 -43.59 8.11 25.89
C ASP A 165 -44.83 7.22 25.71
N ILE A 166 -45.22 6.53 26.77
CA ILE A 166 -46.41 5.66 26.79
C ILE A 166 -47.72 6.38 26.40
N ASN A 167 -47.82 7.68 26.65
CA ASN A 167 -48.99 8.53 26.34
C ASN A 167 -48.85 9.25 25.00
N GLY A 168 -47.80 8.98 24.22
CA GLY A 168 -47.53 9.62 22.94
C GLY A 168 -46.87 11.00 23.03
N ARG A 169 -46.36 11.39 24.20
CA ARG A 169 -45.64 12.67 24.39
C ARG A 169 -44.19 12.54 23.98
N ILE A 170 -43.66 13.45 23.16
CA ILE A 170 -42.31 13.33 22.61
C ILE A 170 -41.24 13.67 23.67
N LEU A 171 -40.44 12.68 24.04
CA LEU A 171 -39.32 12.78 25.00
C LEU A 171 -38.03 13.34 24.38
N GLY A 172 -37.84 13.05 23.09
CA GLY A 172 -36.64 13.39 22.32
C GLY A 172 -36.75 12.93 20.87
N ALA A 173 -35.65 13.09 20.11
CA ALA A 173 -35.59 12.64 18.73
C ALA A 173 -34.17 12.17 18.33
N GLN A 174 -34.10 11.29 17.32
CA GLN A 174 -32.89 10.97 16.58
C GLN A 174 -33.02 11.39 15.11
N ILE A 175 -31.89 11.62 14.45
CA ILE A 175 -31.85 11.91 13.02
C ILE A 175 -31.16 10.77 12.29
N LYS A 176 -31.82 10.27 11.25
CA LYS A 176 -31.25 9.42 10.21
C LYS A 176 -30.76 10.30 9.06
N PRO A 177 -29.45 10.55 8.93
CA PRO A 177 -28.94 11.27 7.76
C PRO A 177 -29.10 10.44 6.50
N ASP A 178 -29.19 11.12 5.35
CA ASP A 178 -29.25 10.49 4.02
C ASP A 178 -28.13 9.47 3.81
N ASN A 179 -26.93 9.79 4.31
CA ASN A 179 -25.75 8.94 4.31
C ASN A 179 -25.14 8.96 5.72
N GLY A 180 -25.10 7.82 6.40
CA GLY A 180 -24.46 7.68 7.72
C GLY A 180 -25.30 6.98 8.78
N LYS A 181 -24.74 6.89 10.00
CA LYS A 181 -25.38 6.29 11.18
C LYS A 181 -26.30 7.29 11.88
N TYR A 182 -27.27 6.77 12.65
CA TYR A 182 -28.19 7.57 13.45
C TYR A 182 -27.45 8.37 14.52
N PHE A 183 -27.93 9.57 14.81
CA PHE A 183 -27.39 10.37 15.92
C PHE A 183 -28.50 11.10 16.68
N TRP A 184 -28.21 11.39 17.95
CA TRP A 184 -29.11 12.09 18.85
C TRP A 184 -29.27 13.57 18.49
N VAL A 185 -30.50 14.07 18.60
CA VAL A 185 -30.79 15.51 18.56
C VAL A 185 -30.37 16.12 19.90
N SER A 186 -29.15 16.66 19.95
CA SER A 186 -28.57 17.33 21.13
C SER A 186 -27.89 18.65 20.76
N SER A 187 -27.92 19.64 21.66
CA SER A 187 -27.15 20.89 21.55
C SER A 187 -26.08 21.03 22.64
N GLU A 188 -25.85 20.00 23.45
CA GLU A 188 -24.88 20.00 24.57
C GLU A 188 -23.46 20.39 24.16
N LYS A 189 -22.96 19.82 23.05
CA LYS A 189 -21.60 20.08 22.53
C LYS A 189 -21.37 21.53 22.06
N ILE A 190 -22.43 22.32 21.96
CA ILE A 190 -22.37 23.74 21.57
C ILE A 190 -22.95 24.65 22.66
N GLY A 191 -22.92 24.19 23.91
CA GLY A 191 -23.37 24.96 25.09
C GLY A 191 -24.87 24.90 25.39
N GLY A 192 -25.65 24.19 24.57
CA GLY A 192 -27.10 23.96 24.76
C GLY A 192 -27.43 22.76 25.67
N VAL A 193 -28.61 22.19 25.48
CA VAL A 193 -29.17 21.12 26.34
C VAL A 193 -28.91 19.73 25.74
N GLY A 194 -28.53 18.78 26.62
CA GLY A 194 -28.32 17.38 26.30
C GLY A 194 -29.62 16.57 26.20
N ILE A 195 -29.52 15.27 25.93
CA ILE A 195 -30.70 14.43 25.69
C ILE A 195 -31.43 14.00 26.96
N ASN A 196 -30.76 14.06 28.11
CA ASN A 196 -31.25 13.53 29.38
C ASN A 196 -32.60 14.14 29.76
N LEU A 197 -33.46 13.31 30.32
CA LEU A 197 -34.75 13.68 30.89
C LEU A 197 -34.55 14.36 32.27
N PRO A 198 -35.59 15.00 32.84
CA PRO A 198 -35.49 15.62 34.17
C PRO A 198 -35.03 14.67 35.29
N ASN A 199 -35.30 13.38 35.16
CA ASN A 199 -34.84 12.34 36.09
C ASN A 199 -33.40 11.85 35.82
N GLY A 200 -32.72 12.38 34.80
CA GLY A 200 -31.37 12.02 34.37
C GLY A 200 -31.28 10.85 33.39
N GLU A 201 -32.38 10.13 33.14
CA GLU A 201 -32.41 8.99 32.22
C GLU A 201 -32.38 9.43 30.75
N VAL A 202 -32.02 8.51 29.86
CA VAL A 202 -32.07 8.75 28.41
C VAL A 202 -33.44 8.33 27.85
N PRO A 203 -33.98 9.03 26.84
CA PRO A 203 -35.26 8.66 26.24
C PRO A 203 -35.27 7.22 25.67
N ILE A 204 -36.30 6.45 26.02
CA ILE A 204 -36.74 5.23 25.33
C ILE A 204 -38.15 5.47 24.77
N GLY A 205 -38.52 4.81 23.67
CA GLY A 205 -39.72 5.17 22.90
C GLY A 205 -40.78 4.06 22.87
N VAL A 206 -42.07 4.39 22.99
CA VAL A 206 -43.18 3.45 22.85
C VAL A 206 -43.96 3.70 21.55
N TYR A 207 -43.96 2.71 20.66
CA TYR A 207 -44.56 2.79 19.34
C TYR A 207 -45.76 1.88 19.23
N ARG A 208 -46.86 2.41 18.69
CA ARG A 208 -48.12 1.70 18.47
C ARG A 208 -48.53 1.79 17.01
N SER A 209 -49.35 0.85 16.56
CA SER A 209 -49.98 0.90 15.24
C SER A 209 -51.04 2.01 15.18
N LYS A 210 -51.34 2.46 13.97
CA LYS A 210 -52.55 3.26 13.67
C LYS A 210 -53.83 2.48 14.02
N GLU A 211 -53.81 1.17 13.80
CA GLU A 211 -54.89 0.26 14.16
C GLU A 211 -54.77 -0.13 15.64
N THR A 212 -55.89 -0.42 16.29
CA THR A 212 -55.89 -0.87 17.69
C THR A 212 -55.01 -2.10 17.84
N VAL A 213 -54.07 -2.09 18.79
CA VAL A 213 -53.20 -3.24 19.07
C VAL A 213 -54.08 -4.40 19.56
N GLN A 214 -54.16 -5.48 18.78
CA GLN A 214 -54.96 -6.67 19.11
C GLN A 214 -54.12 -7.82 19.71
N SER A 215 -52.85 -7.55 20.04
CA SER A 215 -51.90 -8.55 20.53
C SER A 215 -51.66 -8.42 22.02
N SER A 216 -51.44 -9.55 22.70
CA SER A 216 -51.02 -9.63 24.10
C SER A 216 -49.49 -9.63 24.28
N GLU A 217 -48.74 -9.05 23.34
CA GLU A 217 -47.26 -9.04 23.36
C GLU A 217 -46.69 -7.64 23.52
N ILE A 218 -45.82 -7.45 24.52
CA ILE A 218 -44.97 -6.27 24.65
C ILE A 218 -43.66 -6.55 23.91
N ASN A 219 -43.42 -5.88 22.78
CA ASN A 219 -42.25 -6.16 21.95
C ASN A 219 -41.10 -5.17 22.21
N LEU A 220 -39.87 -5.64 22.19
CA LEU A 220 -38.66 -4.80 22.24
C LEU A 220 -37.91 -4.90 20.90
N ALA A 221 -37.38 -3.79 20.39
CA ALA A 221 -36.49 -3.77 19.22
C ALA A 221 -35.45 -2.64 19.30
N GLU A 222 -34.25 -2.88 18.78
CA GLU A 222 -33.15 -1.91 18.82
C GLU A 222 -33.43 -0.67 17.95
N GLY A 223 -33.08 0.50 18.47
CA GLY A 223 -33.28 1.79 17.82
C GLY A 223 -34.71 2.32 17.95
N PHE A 224 -35.08 3.23 17.04
CA PHE A 224 -36.36 3.95 17.09
C PHE A 224 -37.14 3.85 15.78
N LEU A 225 -36.45 3.85 14.63
CA LEU A 225 -37.12 3.67 13.34
C LEU A 225 -37.64 2.24 13.14
N LYS A 226 -36.86 1.23 13.55
CA LYS A 226 -37.25 -0.18 13.44
C LYS A 226 -38.55 -0.48 14.22
N PRO A 227 -38.64 -0.18 15.53
CA PRO A 227 -39.87 -0.42 16.28
C PRO A 227 -41.07 0.39 15.77
N LEU A 228 -40.87 1.62 15.28
CA LEU A 228 -41.93 2.40 14.65
C LEU A 228 -42.49 1.70 13.40
N ILE A 229 -41.62 1.24 12.49
CA ILE A 229 -42.03 0.53 11.27
C ILE A 229 -42.72 -0.79 11.64
N ALA A 230 -42.11 -1.58 12.52
CA ALA A 230 -42.64 -2.88 12.94
C ALA A 230 -44.00 -2.75 13.63
N ALA A 231 -44.20 -1.73 14.48
CA ALA A 231 -45.50 -1.47 15.11
C ALA A 231 -46.60 -1.22 14.08
N GLN A 232 -46.34 -0.39 13.06
CA GLN A 232 -47.31 -0.11 11.99
C GLN A 232 -47.59 -1.33 11.12
N ARG A 233 -46.56 -2.12 10.79
CA ARG A 233 -46.70 -3.24 9.86
C ARG A 233 -47.35 -4.47 10.47
N PHE A 234 -47.10 -4.73 11.76
CA PHE A 234 -47.55 -5.96 12.43
C PHE A 234 -48.67 -5.72 13.44
N GLY A 235 -49.11 -4.48 13.66
CA GLY A 235 -50.20 -4.19 14.60
C GLY A 235 -49.82 -4.40 16.06
N LEU A 236 -48.54 -4.23 16.41
CA LEU A 236 -47.98 -4.55 17.73
C LEU A 236 -47.50 -3.31 18.48
N LEU A 237 -47.39 -3.44 19.81
CA LEU A 237 -46.74 -2.46 20.66
C LEU A 237 -45.25 -2.76 20.76
N PHE A 238 -44.41 -1.77 20.45
CA PHE A 238 -42.96 -1.87 20.54
C PHE A 238 -42.36 -0.82 21.48
N ILE A 239 -41.37 -1.22 22.30
CA ILE A 239 -40.52 -0.32 23.08
C ILE A 239 -39.11 -0.31 22.47
N GLY A 240 -38.70 0.84 21.95
CA GLY A 240 -37.41 1.07 21.30
C GLY A 240 -36.38 1.72 22.22
N ALA A 241 -35.13 1.30 22.11
CA ALA A 241 -33.98 1.93 22.78
C ALA A 241 -32.76 1.97 21.86
N ALA A 242 -32.01 3.08 21.87
CA ALA A 242 -30.78 3.20 21.09
C ALA A 242 -29.75 2.16 21.53
N GLY A 243 -29.23 1.35 20.60
CA GLY A 243 -28.21 0.35 20.89
C GLY A 243 -28.66 -0.79 21.80
N GLY A 244 -29.97 -1.01 21.97
CA GLY A 244 -30.52 -2.04 22.86
C GLY A 244 -30.35 -1.74 24.35
N GLN A 245 -30.16 -0.46 24.72
CA GLN A 245 -29.78 -0.05 26.07
C GLN A 245 -30.97 0.24 27.00
N TRP A 246 -32.00 -0.61 27.06
CA TRP A 246 -33.18 -0.39 27.92
C TRP A 246 -32.80 -0.31 29.42
N ALA A 247 -31.84 -1.12 29.85
CA ALA A 247 -31.34 -1.14 31.23
C ALA A 247 -30.69 0.19 31.70
N ARG A 248 -30.42 1.15 30.79
CA ARG A 248 -29.91 2.48 31.14
C ARG A 248 -30.99 3.48 31.59
N SER A 249 -32.26 3.15 31.38
CA SER A 249 -33.41 3.96 31.81
C SER A 249 -34.41 3.10 32.60
N PRO A 250 -34.00 2.47 33.72
CA PRO A 250 -34.80 1.48 34.42
C PRO A 250 -36.12 2.02 34.97
N GLN A 251 -36.20 3.29 35.36
CA GLN A 251 -37.44 3.88 35.89
C GLN A 251 -38.47 4.05 34.77
N LEU A 252 -38.06 4.69 33.66
CA LEU A 252 -38.91 4.86 32.50
C LEU A 252 -39.30 3.50 31.88
N PHE A 253 -38.36 2.56 31.85
CA PHE A 253 -38.62 1.23 31.29
C PHE A 253 -39.63 0.45 32.15
N LYS A 254 -39.47 0.42 33.47
CA LYS A 254 -40.42 -0.20 34.39
C LYS A 254 -41.80 0.45 34.30
N GLN A 255 -41.86 1.78 34.24
CA GLN A 255 -43.12 2.50 34.07
C GLN A 255 -43.85 2.10 32.78
N PHE A 256 -43.14 2.04 31.65
CA PHE A 256 -43.74 1.67 30.36
C PHE A 256 -44.19 0.21 30.36
N LEU A 257 -43.38 -0.69 30.92
CA LEU A 257 -43.74 -2.09 31.05
C LEU A 257 -44.98 -2.28 31.92
N ASP A 258 -45.02 -1.71 33.12
CA ASP A 258 -46.15 -1.91 34.05
C ASP A 258 -47.46 -1.37 33.46
N GLN A 259 -47.42 -0.26 32.74
CA GLN A 259 -48.60 0.28 32.06
C GLN A 259 -49.03 -0.58 30.87
N THR A 260 -48.08 -1.03 30.04
CA THR A 260 -48.40 -1.89 28.88
C THR A 260 -48.81 -3.30 29.29
N ALA A 261 -48.29 -3.82 30.40
CA ALA A 261 -48.66 -5.10 30.96
C ALA A 261 -50.13 -5.12 31.43
N VAL A 262 -50.58 -4.02 32.02
CA VAL A 262 -52.00 -3.81 32.35
C VAL A 262 -52.83 -3.60 31.09
N GLU A 263 -52.36 -2.79 30.14
CA GLU A 263 -53.06 -2.51 28.87
C GLU A 263 -53.31 -3.78 28.04
N LEU A 264 -52.28 -4.62 27.90
CA LEU A 264 -52.31 -5.82 27.05
C LEU A 264 -52.61 -7.11 27.83
N ASN A 265 -52.86 -7.01 29.14
CA ASN A 265 -53.07 -8.12 30.06
C ASN A 265 -52.03 -9.24 29.90
N THR A 266 -50.74 -8.87 29.97
CA THR A 266 -49.62 -9.78 29.71
C THR A 266 -48.44 -9.51 30.63
N GLN A 267 -47.70 -10.55 30.97
CA GLN A 267 -46.39 -10.47 31.63
C GLN A 267 -45.27 -10.97 30.72
N VAL A 268 -45.57 -11.16 29.42
CA VAL A 268 -44.61 -11.65 28.43
C VAL A 268 -44.03 -10.48 27.64
N VAL A 269 -42.71 -10.38 27.63
CA VAL A 269 -41.94 -9.41 26.86
C VAL A 269 -41.16 -10.15 25.77
N VAL A 270 -41.37 -9.76 24.52
CA VAL A 270 -40.75 -10.38 23.35
C VAL A 270 -39.61 -9.50 22.83
N LEU A 271 -38.37 -9.95 22.96
CA LEU A 271 -37.22 -9.30 22.37
C LEU A 271 -37.07 -9.71 20.90
N ASN A 272 -37.14 -8.74 20.00
CA ASN A 272 -36.87 -8.93 18.58
C ASN A 272 -35.39 -8.58 18.34
N ALA A 273 -34.53 -9.59 18.51
CA ALA A 273 -33.07 -9.43 18.42
C ALA A 273 -32.62 -9.00 17.02
N ASP A 274 -31.65 -8.08 16.97
CA ASP A 274 -31.02 -7.62 15.72
C ASP A 274 -30.34 -8.79 14.99
N ALA A 275 -30.33 -8.76 13.66
CA ALA A 275 -29.63 -9.77 12.87
C ALA A 275 -28.15 -9.86 13.28
N GLY A 276 -27.62 -11.06 13.50
CA GLY A 276 -26.25 -11.26 13.97
C GLY A 276 -26.03 -11.07 15.46
N ALA A 277 -27.07 -10.85 16.27
CA ALA A 277 -26.93 -10.64 17.72
C ALA A 277 -26.26 -11.83 18.42
N VAL A 278 -26.58 -13.08 18.06
CA VAL A 278 -25.98 -14.29 18.65
C VAL A 278 -24.47 -14.42 18.44
N GLN A 279 -23.89 -13.65 17.49
CA GLN A 279 -22.45 -13.59 17.26
C GLN A 279 -21.79 -12.36 17.92
N ASN A 280 -22.57 -11.37 18.36
CA ASN A 280 -22.07 -10.10 18.88
C ASN A 280 -22.16 -10.05 20.41
N ARG A 281 -21.01 -10.20 21.07
CA ARG A 281 -20.90 -10.23 22.53
C ARG A 281 -21.35 -8.95 23.23
N ASP A 282 -21.10 -7.78 22.64
CA ASP A 282 -21.51 -6.51 23.24
C ASP A 282 -23.03 -6.35 23.21
N VAL A 283 -23.66 -6.77 22.11
CA VAL A 283 -25.13 -6.78 21.99
C VAL A 283 -25.75 -7.81 22.95
N LEU A 284 -25.20 -9.02 23.01
CA LEU A 284 -25.65 -10.04 23.97
C LEU A 284 -25.51 -9.58 25.42
N ARG A 285 -24.45 -8.84 25.76
CA ARG A 285 -24.28 -8.28 27.10
C ARG A 285 -25.39 -7.28 27.44
N GLU A 286 -25.73 -6.36 26.54
CA GLU A 286 -26.82 -5.41 26.79
C GLU A 286 -28.19 -6.11 26.86
N TYR A 287 -28.40 -7.16 26.06
CA TYR A 287 -29.60 -7.98 26.15
C TYR A 287 -29.69 -8.75 27.47
N ARG A 288 -28.56 -9.31 27.95
CA ARG A 288 -28.46 -9.96 29.27
C ARG A 288 -28.87 -9.04 30.40
N LEU A 289 -28.29 -7.84 30.44
CA LEU A 289 -28.66 -6.82 31.42
C LEU A 289 -30.16 -6.47 31.35
N THR A 290 -30.73 -6.48 30.14
CA THR A 290 -32.16 -6.16 29.94
C THR A 290 -33.06 -7.30 30.41
N TRP A 291 -32.81 -8.56 30.02
CA TRP A 291 -33.69 -9.65 30.43
C TRP A 291 -33.49 -10.06 31.89
N GLU A 292 -32.30 -9.89 32.48
CA GLU A 292 -32.08 -10.04 33.93
C GLU A 292 -32.93 -9.03 34.71
N LEU A 293 -32.99 -7.78 34.24
CA LEU A 293 -33.81 -6.74 34.85
C LEU A 293 -35.31 -7.05 34.74
N LEU A 294 -35.76 -7.51 33.57
CA LEU A 294 -37.15 -7.92 33.32
C LEU A 294 -37.56 -9.12 34.19
N GLN A 295 -36.73 -10.16 34.24
CA GLN A 295 -36.95 -11.34 35.08
C GLN A 295 -36.99 -10.96 36.56
N GLY A 296 -36.08 -10.07 37.01
CA GLY A 296 -36.09 -9.52 38.36
C GLY A 296 -37.36 -8.72 38.71
N TRP A 297 -38.08 -8.21 37.70
CA TRP A 297 -39.37 -7.54 37.85
C TRP A 297 -40.59 -8.45 37.69
N GLY A 298 -40.38 -9.76 37.48
CA GLY A 298 -41.45 -10.75 37.34
C GLY A 298 -41.96 -10.96 35.90
N TYR A 299 -41.31 -10.36 34.89
CA TYR A 299 -41.68 -10.56 33.49
C TYR A 299 -41.04 -11.83 32.91
N THR A 300 -41.78 -12.51 32.04
CA THR A 300 -41.25 -13.62 31.24
C THR A 300 -40.69 -13.06 29.93
N VAL A 301 -39.45 -13.40 29.60
CA VAL A 301 -38.79 -12.92 28.37
C VAL A 301 -38.75 -14.04 27.33
N GLN A 302 -39.17 -13.72 26.11
CA GLN A 302 -39.04 -14.58 24.94
C GLN A 302 -38.30 -13.84 23.83
N ILE A 303 -37.68 -14.57 22.91
CA ILE A 303 -36.97 -14.01 21.76
C ILE A 303 -37.68 -14.43 20.49
N ARG A 304 -37.99 -13.47 19.63
CA ARG A 304 -38.52 -13.75 18.29
C ARG A 304 -37.35 -14.16 17.38
N TRP A 305 -37.40 -15.38 16.88
CA TRP A 305 -36.32 -16.03 16.13
C TRP A 305 -36.81 -16.52 14.78
N TRP A 306 -36.18 -16.03 13.71
CA TRP A 306 -36.39 -16.48 12.33
C TRP A 306 -35.09 -16.99 11.68
N GLY A 307 -34.10 -17.36 12.50
CA GLY A 307 -32.80 -17.85 12.04
C GLY A 307 -31.76 -16.75 11.78
N GLN A 308 -31.90 -15.58 12.42
CA GLN A 308 -31.08 -14.39 12.19
C GLN A 308 -29.66 -14.44 12.78
N VAL A 309 -28.91 -15.51 12.49
CA VAL A 309 -27.58 -15.79 13.06
C VAL A 309 -26.50 -14.80 12.62
N THR A 310 -26.57 -14.27 11.40
CA THR A 310 -25.55 -13.36 10.84
C THR A 310 -26.17 -12.02 10.44
N LYS A 311 -25.32 -10.99 10.24
CA LYS A 311 -25.74 -9.67 9.71
C LYS A 311 -26.27 -9.70 8.28
N ALA A 312 -26.23 -10.85 7.59
CA ALA A 312 -26.84 -11.02 6.27
C ALA A 312 -28.35 -11.30 6.34
N ALA A 313 -28.87 -11.69 7.52
CA ALA A 313 -30.30 -11.80 7.73
C ALA A 313 -30.95 -10.41 7.86
N CYS A 314 -32.24 -10.32 7.53
CA CYS A 314 -33.02 -9.09 7.68
C CYS A 314 -33.37 -8.80 9.14
N ASP A 315 -33.48 -7.51 9.48
CA ASP A 315 -34.00 -7.04 10.76
C ASP A 315 -35.55 -7.06 10.78
N ILE A 316 -36.15 -6.85 11.95
CA ILE A 316 -37.61 -6.95 12.14
C ILE A 316 -38.41 -5.98 11.25
N ASP A 317 -37.88 -4.79 10.96
CA ASP A 317 -38.55 -3.79 10.11
C ASP A 317 -38.44 -4.10 8.61
N GLU A 318 -37.59 -5.04 8.23
CA GLU A 318 -37.36 -5.49 6.85
C GLU A 318 -38.03 -6.84 6.57
N LEU A 319 -38.50 -7.54 7.59
CA LEU A 319 -39.20 -8.82 7.50
C LEU A 319 -40.58 -8.64 6.86
N ASP A 320 -41.02 -9.53 5.96
CA ASP A 320 -42.36 -9.53 5.40
C ASP A 320 -43.38 -10.24 6.34
N SER A 321 -44.68 -10.12 6.06
CA SER A 321 -45.72 -10.72 6.92
C SER A 321 -45.59 -12.25 6.97
N VAL A 322 -45.08 -12.88 5.91
CA VAL A 322 -44.86 -14.34 5.86
C VAL A 322 -43.71 -14.75 6.78
N GLY A 323 -42.57 -14.08 6.69
CA GLY A 323 -41.41 -14.30 7.55
C GLY A 323 -41.72 -14.01 9.02
N PHE A 324 -42.48 -12.94 9.28
CA PHE A 324 -42.92 -12.58 10.62
C PHE A 324 -43.80 -13.67 11.25
N ASN A 325 -44.78 -14.18 10.50
CA ASN A 325 -45.69 -15.24 10.98
C ASN A 325 -45.00 -16.61 11.11
N LYS A 326 -43.87 -16.83 10.42
CA LYS A 326 -43.05 -18.04 10.56
C LYS A 326 -42.03 -17.97 11.69
N ALA A 327 -41.75 -16.78 12.21
CA ALA A 327 -40.79 -16.60 13.29
C ALA A 327 -41.29 -17.30 14.57
N GLN A 328 -40.38 -18.01 15.24
CA GLN A 328 -40.67 -18.74 16.46
C GLN A 328 -40.38 -17.86 17.68
N LEU A 329 -41.16 -18.03 18.76
CA LEU A 329 -40.83 -17.47 20.07
C LEU A 329 -40.04 -18.53 20.85
N ILE A 330 -38.77 -18.27 21.09
CA ILE A 330 -37.88 -19.16 21.85
C ILE A 330 -37.57 -18.57 23.21
N SER A 331 -37.22 -19.41 24.19
CA SER A 331 -36.84 -18.93 25.52
C SER A 331 -35.45 -18.28 25.52
N VAL A 332 -35.14 -17.52 26.58
CA VAL A 332 -33.80 -16.96 26.79
C VAL A 332 -32.75 -18.07 26.80
N GLU A 333 -33.04 -19.20 27.45
CA GLU A 333 -32.13 -20.34 27.54
C GLU A 333 -31.90 -20.99 26.16
N ALA A 334 -32.95 -21.09 25.32
CA ALA A 334 -32.80 -21.60 23.97
C ALA A 334 -32.00 -20.64 23.07
N PHE A 335 -32.22 -19.33 23.21
CA PHE A 335 -31.45 -18.32 22.49
C PHE A 335 -29.98 -18.27 22.97
N GLU A 336 -29.75 -18.39 24.28
CA GLU A 336 -28.42 -18.54 24.86
C GLU A 336 -27.78 -19.87 24.46
N ALA A 337 -28.54 -20.96 24.32
CA ALA A 337 -28.04 -22.22 23.81
C ALA A 337 -27.65 -22.11 22.33
N ILE A 338 -28.40 -21.39 21.49
CA ILE A 338 -28.01 -21.08 20.11
C ILE A 338 -26.73 -20.24 20.11
N ALA A 339 -26.65 -19.20 20.95
CA ALA A 339 -25.44 -18.39 21.10
C ALA A 339 -24.27 -19.24 21.61
N ALA A 340 -24.51 -20.18 22.53
CA ALA A 340 -23.53 -21.11 23.11
C ALA A 340 -23.12 -22.22 22.14
N GLU A 341 -24.00 -22.64 21.22
CA GLU A 341 -23.70 -23.55 20.10
C GLU A 341 -22.81 -22.85 19.07
N GLN A 342 -23.03 -21.54 18.84
CA GLN A 342 -22.03 -20.71 18.15
C GLN A 342 -20.76 -20.51 19.01
N GLU A 343 -20.87 -20.70 20.33
CA GLU A 343 -19.80 -20.65 21.33
C GLU A 343 -19.12 -22.00 21.60
N ASN A 344 -19.36 -23.04 20.79
CA ASN A 344 -18.69 -24.36 20.84
C ASN A 344 -17.24 -24.29 20.29
N LEU A 345 -16.58 -23.19 20.66
CA LEU A 345 -15.19 -22.85 20.45
C LEU A 345 -14.26 -23.61 21.39
N LEU A 346 -14.68 -24.05 22.58
CA LEU A 346 -13.78 -24.74 23.53
C LEU A 346 -13.36 -26.13 23.04
N ILE A 347 -14.28 -26.93 22.46
CA ILE A 347 -13.95 -28.23 21.85
C ILE A 347 -13.22 -28.05 20.52
N GLN A 348 -13.53 -27.00 19.76
CA GLN A 348 -12.76 -26.65 18.55
C GLN A 348 -11.36 -26.14 18.91
N GLU A 349 -11.18 -25.36 19.97
CA GLU A 349 -9.92 -24.82 20.47
C GLU A 349 -9.07 -25.91 21.12
N LEU A 350 -9.64 -26.84 21.91
CA LEU A 350 -8.94 -28.04 22.38
C LEU A 350 -8.52 -28.96 21.23
N LYS A 351 -9.38 -29.19 20.22
CA LYS A 351 -9.02 -29.95 19.01
C LYS A 351 -8.00 -29.19 18.14
N HIS A 352 -8.01 -27.86 18.14
CA HIS A 352 -7.01 -27.02 17.46
C HIS A 352 -5.68 -26.96 18.23
N LEU A 353 -5.69 -26.94 19.56
CA LEU A 353 -4.51 -27.04 20.43
C LEU A 353 -3.87 -28.44 20.30
N LEU A 354 -4.69 -29.51 20.36
CA LEU A 354 -4.24 -30.88 20.15
C LEU A 354 -3.77 -31.14 18.70
N ARG A 355 -4.34 -30.47 17.68
CA ARG A 355 -3.85 -30.47 16.28
C ARG A 355 -2.61 -29.60 16.04
N ARG A 356 -2.29 -28.67 16.95
CA ARG A 356 -1.05 -27.86 16.94
C ARG A 356 0.08 -28.56 17.70
N LEU A 357 -0.25 -29.37 18.69
CA LEU A 357 0.68 -30.23 19.44
C LEU A 357 0.99 -31.56 18.73
N THR A 358 0.23 -31.92 17.69
CA THR A 358 0.59 -32.96 16.73
C THR A 358 1.08 -32.31 15.45
N PRO A 359 2.24 -32.72 14.88
CA PRO A 359 2.81 -32.02 13.74
C PRO A 359 1.90 -32.20 12.53
N LYS A 360 1.35 -31.10 12.03
CA LYS A 360 0.63 -31.04 10.76
C LYS A 360 1.35 -30.13 9.77
N PRO A 361 1.24 -30.42 8.46
CA PRO A 361 2.12 -29.86 7.45
C PRO A 361 1.91 -28.36 7.32
N LYS A 362 3.01 -27.65 7.03
CA LYS A 362 3.10 -26.19 6.93
C LYS A 362 1.97 -25.61 6.04
N PRO A 363 1.17 -24.63 6.50
CA PRO A 363 0.34 -23.84 5.61
C PRO A 363 1.21 -22.88 4.79
N ALA A 364 0.89 -22.73 3.50
CA ALA A 364 1.60 -21.85 2.58
C ALA A 364 1.47 -20.37 3.01
N ARG A 365 2.55 -19.80 3.55
CA ARG A 365 2.77 -18.34 3.63
C ARG A 365 3.47 -17.87 2.34
N GLY A 366 3.27 -16.59 2.01
CA GLY A 366 3.62 -15.94 0.73
C GLY A 366 5.03 -16.18 0.22
N PHE A 367 5.23 -15.87 -1.08
CA PHE A 367 6.42 -16.17 -1.90
C PHE A 367 7.25 -17.29 -1.27
N GLN A 368 6.76 -18.52 -1.45
CA GLN A 368 7.55 -19.67 -1.05
C GLN A 368 8.88 -19.61 -1.81
N PRO A 369 10.03 -19.81 -1.14
CA PRO A 369 11.26 -20.06 -1.87
C PRO A 369 11.00 -21.26 -2.77
N THR A 370 11.15 -21.05 -4.07
CA THR A 370 11.03 -22.08 -5.08
C THR A 370 12.01 -23.19 -4.72
N PRO A 371 11.63 -24.48 -4.81
CA PRO A 371 12.59 -25.56 -4.73
C PRO A 371 13.72 -25.31 -5.73
N ALA A 372 14.97 -25.54 -5.29
CA ALA A 372 16.16 -25.38 -6.13
C ALA A 372 15.92 -26.07 -7.48
N LEU A 373 15.85 -25.25 -8.54
CA LEU A 373 15.79 -25.72 -9.92
C LEU A 373 17.04 -26.53 -10.23
N GLN A 374 16.88 -27.55 -11.09
CA GLN A 374 17.92 -28.50 -11.44
C GLN A 374 19.23 -27.76 -11.75
N ALA A 375 20.24 -27.98 -10.89
CA ALA A 375 21.53 -27.35 -11.05
C ALA A 375 22.13 -27.77 -12.39
N THR A 376 22.10 -26.89 -13.39
CA THR A 376 23.13 -26.88 -14.43
C THR A 376 24.48 -26.96 -13.74
N ALA A 377 25.40 -27.77 -14.27
CA ALA A 377 26.74 -27.87 -13.73
C ALA A 377 27.44 -26.50 -13.87
N ILE A 378 27.47 -25.73 -12.79
CA ILE A 378 28.17 -24.44 -12.73
C ILE A 378 29.67 -24.77 -12.68
N VAL A 379 30.42 -24.27 -13.67
CA VAL A 379 31.87 -24.42 -13.68
C VAL A 379 32.49 -23.36 -12.77
N GLU A 380 33.04 -23.81 -11.64
CA GLU A 380 33.78 -22.94 -10.72
C GLU A 380 35.26 -22.81 -11.11
N TYR A 381 35.82 -21.62 -10.96
CA TYR A 381 37.21 -21.34 -11.33
C TYR A 381 37.87 -20.31 -10.39
N GLU A 382 39.21 -20.29 -10.37
CA GLU A 382 40.01 -19.33 -9.61
C GLU A 382 40.12 -17.98 -10.32
N SER A 383 40.25 -16.87 -9.57
CA SER A 383 40.22 -15.50 -10.11
C SER A 383 41.09 -15.26 -11.36
N CYS A 384 42.26 -15.89 -11.41
CA CYS A 384 43.23 -15.77 -12.51
C CYS A 384 42.81 -16.50 -13.80
N ASP A 385 41.85 -17.41 -13.74
CA ASP A 385 41.54 -18.34 -14.84
C ASP A 385 40.34 -17.88 -15.68
N ARG A 386 39.60 -16.82 -15.27
CA ARG A 386 38.36 -16.34 -15.94
C ARG A 386 38.49 -16.28 -17.46
N LYS A 387 39.56 -15.65 -17.93
CA LYS A 387 39.81 -15.45 -19.36
C LYS A 387 39.97 -16.79 -20.10
N GLN A 388 40.69 -17.74 -19.49
CA GLN A 388 40.89 -19.08 -20.05
C GLN A 388 39.58 -19.86 -20.07
N VAL A 389 38.76 -19.76 -19.02
CA VAL A 389 37.44 -20.39 -18.95
C VAL A 389 36.53 -19.91 -20.08
N TRP A 390 36.46 -18.60 -20.32
CA TRP A 390 35.69 -18.06 -21.44
C TRP A 390 36.22 -18.55 -22.80
N GLN A 391 37.55 -18.58 -22.99
CA GLN A 391 38.17 -19.08 -24.22
C GLN A 391 37.86 -20.56 -24.45
N GLN A 392 38.00 -21.39 -23.42
CA GLN A 392 37.70 -22.82 -23.48
C GLN A 392 36.23 -23.08 -23.82
N ALA A 393 35.30 -22.35 -23.22
CA ALA A 393 33.88 -22.47 -23.54
C ALA A 393 33.60 -22.16 -25.02
N VAL A 394 34.17 -21.06 -25.56
CA VAL A 394 34.04 -20.73 -26.98
C VAL A 394 34.68 -21.80 -27.87
N HIS A 395 35.84 -22.33 -27.50
CA HIS A 395 36.51 -23.42 -28.25
C HIS A 395 35.74 -24.75 -28.21
N GLN A 396 35.01 -25.02 -27.14
CA GLN A 396 34.10 -26.17 -27.02
C GLN A 396 32.81 -25.99 -27.84
N GLY A 397 32.61 -24.83 -28.47
CA GLY A 397 31.47 -24.53 -29.33
C GLY A 397 30.31 -23.87 -28.59
N TYR A 398 30.47 -23.49 -27.31
CA TYR A 398 29.43 -22.74 -26.61
C TYR A 398 29.29 -21.34 -27.19
N ARG A 399 28.05 -21.03 -27.56
CA ARG A 399 27.67 -19.71 -28.08
C ARG A 399 27.30 -18.74 -26.98
N TYR A 400 26.69 -19.23 -25.91
CA TYR A 400 26.20 -18.42 -24.80
C TYR A 400 26.97 -18.81 -23.55
N ILE A 401 27.61 -17.82 -22.94
CA ILE A 401 28.40 -17.97 -21.73
C ILE A 401 27.80 -17.03 -20.69
N LEU A 402 27.40 -17.54 -19.53
CA LEU A 402 26.91 -16.76 -18.41
C LEU A 402 27.95 -16.80 -17.29
N ASP A 403 28.63 -15.67 -17.07
CA ASP A 403 29.53 -15.47 -15.93
C ASP A 403 28.76 -14.87 -14.74
N GLN A 404 28.41 -15.74 -13.80
CA GLN A 404 27.71 -15.41 -12.54
C GLN A 404 28.67 -15.01 -11.41
N SER A 405 29.93 -14.69 -11.70
CA SER A 405 30.87 -14.18 -10.68
C SER A 405 30.30 -12.97 -9.96
N GLY A 406 30.48 -12.90 -8.64
CA GLY A 406 29.92 -11.84 -7.80
C GLY A 406 30.27 -10.41 -8.24
N THR A 407 29.47 -9.43 -7.83
CA THR A 407 29.73 -8.02 -8.13
C THR A 407 31.04 -7.57 -7.49
N GLY A 408 32.01 -7.16 -8.33
CA GLY A 408 33.35 -6.75 -7.86
C GLY A 408 34.46 -7.72 -8.22
N SER A 409 34.12 -8.91 -8.69
CA SER A 409 35.05 -9.94 -9.18
C SER A 409 35.98 -9.51 -10.34
N GLY A 410 35.68 -8.39 -11.02
CA GLY A 410 36.50 -7.88 -12.11
C GLY A 410 36.09 -8.34 -13.52
N LYS A 411 34.87 -8.85 -13.72
CA LYS A 411 34.31 -9.21 -15.04
C LYS A 411 34.59 -8.18 -16.15
N SER A 412 34.21 -6.92 -15.93
CA SER A 412 34.43 -5.84 -16.91
C SER A 412 35.92 -5.51 -17.08
N TYR A 413 36.72 -5.67 -16.02
CA TYR A 413 38.18 -5.48 -16.10
C TYR A 413 38.83 -6.55 -16.99
N THR A 414 38.49 -7.83 -16.78
CA THR A 414 38.93 -8.95 -17.63
C THR A 414 38.46 -8.78 -19.07
N THR A 415 37.23 -8.31 -19.27
CA THR A 415 36.71 -7.99 -20.62
C THR A 415 37.61 -6.99 -21.33
N GLY A 416 38.03 -5.92 -20.65
CA GLY A 416 38.93 -4.92 -21.21
C GLY A 416 40.30 -5.47 -21.65
N GLN A 417 40.76 -6.55 -21.03
CA GLN A 417 42.04 -7.23 -21.31
C GLN A 417 41.95 -8.29 -22.43
N LEU A 418 40.76 -8.59 -22.95
CA LEU A 418 40.61 -9.54 -24.05
C LEU A 418 41.18 -8.97 -25.35
N SER A 419 41.63 -9.86 -26.23
CA SER A 419 42.01 -9.53 -27.61
C SER A 419 41.19 -10.37 -28.61
N PRO A 420 40.87 -9.87 -29.81
CA PRO A 420 40.09 -10.63 -30.79
C PRO A 420 40.72 -11.97 -31.19
N GLU A 421 42.05 -12.00 -31.31
CA GLU A 421 42.82 -13.16 -31.76
C GLU A 421 42.63 -14.37 -30.83
N GLU A 422 42.53 -14.12 -29.53
CA GLU A 422 42.34 -15.13 -28.49
C GLU A 422 41.04 -15.92 -28.59
N PHE A 423 40.04 -15.36 -29.26
CA PHE A 423 38.74 -16.01 -29.48
C PHE A 423 38.52 -16.34 -30.96
N GLY A 424 39.54 -16.14 -31.81
CA GLY A 424 39.44 -16.27 -33.26
C GLY A 424 38.31 -15.43 -33.84
N VAL A 425 38.12 -14.21 -33.34
CA VAL A 425 37.14 -13.23 -33.82
C VAL A 425 37.85 -12.05 -34.45
N ARG A 426 37.15 -11.35 -35.34
CA ARG A 426 37.64 -10.10 -35.92
C ARG A 426 37.52 -8.95 -34.92
N GLN A 427 36.50 -8.98 -34.06
CA GLN A 427 36.14 -7.86 -33.19
C GLN A 427 35.51 -8.28 -31.87
N LEU A 428 35.72 -7.44 -30.86
CA LEU A 428 35.11 -7.51 -29.53
C LEU A 428 34.19 -6.32 -29.30
N PHE A 429 32.98 -6.57 -28.80
CA PHE A 429 32.05 -5.53 -28.38
C PHE A 429 31.77 -5.64 -26.88
N TYR A 430 32.04 -4.59 -26.12
CA TYR A 430 31.56 -4.46 -24.75
C TYR A 430 30.28 -3.62 -24.74
N LEU A 431 29.19 -4.25 -24.32
CA LEU A 431 27.85 -3.70 -24.36
C LEU A 431 27.42 -3.27 -22.96
N SER A 432 27.13 -1.99 -22.79
CA SER A 432 26.72 -1.43 -21.50
C SER A 432 25.84 -0.20 -21.68
N ASN A 433 24.91 0.01 -20.75
CA ASN A 433 24.11 1.24 -20.71
C ASN A 433 24.98 2.48 -20.46
N ASP A 434 26.14 2.31 -19.80
CA ASP A 434 27.08 3.39 -19.47
C ASP A 434 28.38 3.31 -20.28
N HIS A 435 28.30 2.83 -21.52
CA HIS A 435 29.43 2.64 -22.43
C HIS A 435 30.39 3.86 -22.54
N ARG A 436 29.85 5.09 -22.44
CA ARG A 436 30.63 6.34 -22.47
C ARG A 436 31.55 6.52 -21.26
N ASN A 437 31.16 5.98 -20.10
CA ASN A 437 31.84 6.18 -18.82
C ASN A 437 32.29 4.82 -18.26
N PRO A 438 33.32 4.19 -18.87
CA PRO A 438 33.73 2.85 -18.47
C PRO A 438 34.21 2.85 -17.01
N THR A 439 33.73 1.88 -16.23
CA THR A 439 34.04 1.77 -14.79
C THR A 439 35.42 1.20 -14.49
N THR A 440 36.16 0.77 -15.52
CA THR A 440 37.49 0.16 -15.40
C THR A 440 38.44 0.78 -16.42
N GLU A 441 39.71 0.92 -16.04
CA GLU A 441 40.76 1.48 -16.90
C GLU A 441 41.01 0.64 -18.16
N THR A 442 40.87 -0.68 -18.09
CA THR A 442 41.14 -1.61 -19.20
C THR A 442 40.15 -1.44 -20.36
N LEU A 443 38.99 -0.84 -20.11
CA LEU A 443 37.98 -0.51 -21.11
C LEU A 443 38.14 0.92 -21.68
N GLN A 444 39.16 1.67 -21.30
CA GLN A 444 39.38 3.03 -21.82
C GLN A 444 39.99 3.06 -23.22
N LEU A 445 39.91 4.22 -23.87
CA LEU A 445 40.45 4.46 -25.22
C LEU A 445 41.95 4.13 -25.33
N GLN A 446 42.73 4.39 -24.27
CA GLN A 446 44.17 4.12 -24.21
C GLN A 446 44.48 2.61 -24.38
N ASN A 447 43.52 1.75 -24.05
CA ASN A 447 43.60 0.29 -24.21
C ASN A 447 42.96 -0.23 -25.52
N GLY A 448 42.70 0.68 -26.47
CA GLY A 448 42.18 0.38 -27.80
C GLY A 448 40.65 0.30 -27.90
N TRP A 449 39.91 0.53 -26.80
CA TRP A 449 38.44 0.47 -26.79
C TRP A 449 37.79 1.77 -27.27
N ILE A 450 37.27 1.75 -28.49
CA ILE A 450 36.61 2.91 -29.12
C ILE A 450 35.11 2.89 -28.84
N ASP A 451 34.54 4.04 -28.48
CA ASP A 451 33.09 4.18 -28.27
C ASP A 451 32.33 4.26 -29.60
N LEU A 452 31.31 3.42 -29.75
CA LEU A 452 30.34 3.47 -30.84
C LEU A 452 29.24 4.47 -30.48
N GLU A 453 29.57 5.75 -30.65
CA GLU A 453 28.72 6.83 -30.20
C GLU A 453 27.38 6.87 -30.98
N ALA A 454 26.29 7.07 -30.25
CA ALA A 454 24.96 7.25 -30.83
C ALA A 454 24.80 8.66 -31.40
N ARG A 455 23.72 8.91 -32.13
CA ARG A 455 23.37 10.29 -32.50
C ARG A 455 23.06 11.11 -31.24
N HIS A 456 23.62 12.32 -31.14
CA HIS A 456 23.39 13.24 -30.02
C HIS A 456 23.36 14.71 -30.44
N GLY A 457 22.55 15.48 -29.72
CA GLY A 457 22.43 16.95 -29.80
C GLY A 457 23.48 17.71 -28.99
N GLY A 458 24.56 17.05 -28.58
CA GLY A 458 25.64 17.59 -27.73
C GLY A 458 25.78 16.83 -26.42
N LEU A 459 26.99 16.80 -25.87
CA LEU A 459 27.30 16.16 -24.59
C LEU A 459 27.92 17.18 -23.63
N VAL A 460 27.70 17.00 -22.34
CA VAL A 460 28.25 17.81 -21.25
C VAL A 460 29.03 16.90 -20.30
N THR A 461 30.18 17.39 -19.85
CA THR A 461 30.95 16.75 -18.78
C THR A 461 30.41 17.22 -17.44
N LYS A 462 30.04 16.28 -16.57
CA LYS A 462 29.61 16.57 -15.19
C LYS A 462 30.51 15.88 -14.19
N THR A 463 31.04 16.67 -13.26
CA THR A 463 31.73 16.17 -12.08
C THR A 463 30.73 15.47 -11.15
N GLN A 464 31.06 14.25 -10.75
CA GLN A 464 30.31 13.44 -9.79
C GLN A 464 30.70 13.79 -8.35
N PRO A 465 29.92 13.35 -7.35
CA PRO A 465 30.26 13.55 -5.93
C PRO A 465 31.61 12.95 -5.51
N ASP A 466 32.10 11.93 -6.21
CA ASP A 466 33.41 11.30 -5.99
C ASP A 466 34.56 12.00 -6.73
N GLY A 467 34.28 13.12 -7.39
CA GLY A 467 35.25 13.90 -8.18
C GLY A 467 35.49 13.37 -9.59
N SER A 468 34.91 12.23 -9.98
CA SER A 468 35.04 11.70 -11.34
C SER A 468 34.25 12.54 -12.35
N GLU A 469 34.75 12.65 -13.58
CA GLU A 469 34.05 13.33 -14.68
C GLU A 469 33.28 12.32 -15.53
N ARG A 470 31.99 12.58 -15.77
CA ARG A 470 31.15 11.74 -16.63
C ARG A 470 30.55 12.52 -17.78
N LEU A 471 30.57 11.94 -18.98
CA LEU A 471 29.85 12.46 -20.14
C LEU A 471 28.37 12.08 -20.07
N GLN A 472 27.52 13.09 -20.23
CA GLN A 472 26.06 12.95 -20.31
C GLN A 472 25.52 13.72 -21.51
N ARG A 473 24.34 13.35 -22.00
CA ARG A 473 23.63 14.14 -23.03
C ARG A 473 23.28 15.52 -22.46
N ALA A 474 23.54 16.57 -23.24
CA ALA A 474 23.17 17.93 -22.86
C ALA A 474 21.63 18.10 -22.87
N SER A 475 21.11 18.83 -21.89
CA SER A 475 19.69 19.24 -21.89
C SER A 475 19.41 20.23 -23.02
N ALA A 476 18.16 20.33 -23.47
CA ALA A 476 17.76 21.30 -24.49
C ALA A 476 18.11 22.73 -24.05
N GLY A 477 18.85 23.46 -24.91
CA GLY A 477 19.28 24.83 -24.63
C GLY A 477 20.50 24.97 -23.70
N ALA A 478 21.01 23.88 -23.12
CA ALA A 478 22.21 23.92 -22.29
C ALA A 478 23.49 23.99 -23.14
N ALA A 479 24.53 24.63 -22.61
CA ALA A 479 25.86 24.58 -23.22
C ALA A 479 26.38 23.13 -23.24
N TYR A 480 27.12 22.77 -24.29
CA TYR A 480 27.73 21.47 -24.45
C TYR A 480 29.26 21.58 -24.47
N THR A 481 29.93 20.58 -23.88
CA THR A 481 31.38 20.41 -23.93
C THR A 481 31.80 19.71 -25.23
N VAL A 482 30.98 18.76 -25.69
CA VAL A 482 31.17 18.04 -26.96
C VAL A 482 30.07 18.45 -27.94
N ALA A 483 30.48 18.94 -29.11
CA ALA A 483 29.56 19.40 -30.14
C ALA A 483 28.60 18.28 -30.60
N PRO A 484 27.35 18.61 -30.96
CA PRO A 484 26.41 17.67 -31.56
C PRO A 484 27.02 16.93 -32.76
N ASN A 485 26.89 15.60 -32.81
CA ASN A 485 27.35 14.81 -33.97
C ASN A 485 26.27 14.60 -35.04
N CYS A 486 25.03 15.01 -34.76
CA CYS A 486 23.90 14.90 -35.67
C CYS A 486 22.88 16.04 -35.47
N ASN A 487 22.62 16.80 -36.54
CA ASN A 487 21.64 17.89 -36.59
C ASN A 487 20.20 17.43 -36.84
N ARG A 488 19.92 16.11 -36.81
CA ARG A 488 18.57 15.55 -37.01
C ARG A 488 18.02 14.87 -35.76
N ASN A 489 18.60 15.19 -34.61
CA ASN A 489 18.32 14.48 -33.37
C ASN A 489 16.86 14.65 -32.94
N GLN A 490 16.27 15.84 -33.10
CA GLN A 490 14.87 16.08 -32.75
C GLN A 490 13.91 15.33 -33.69
N LEU A 491 14.14 15.43 -35.00
CA LEU A 491 13.34 14.71 -36.00
C LEU A 491 13.33 13.19 -35.75
N ILE A 492 14.48 12.61 -35.47
CA ILE A 492 14.59 11.16 -35.17
C ILE A 492 13.78 10.80 -33.93
N ASN A 493 13.89 11.60 -32.86
CA ASN A 493 13.15 11.33 -31.63
C ASN A 493 11.63 11.41 -31.85
N VAL A 494 11.15 12.32 -32.71
CA VAL A 494 9.74 12.39 -33.11
C VAL A 494 9.33 11.16 -33.93
N LEU A 495 10.12 10.76 -34.92
CA LEU A 495 9.81 9.57 -35.72
C LEU A 495 9.80 8.29 -34.88
N ARG A 496 10.71 8.19 -33.89
CA ARG A 496 10.71 7.10 -32.90
C ARG A 496 9.47 7.14 -32.00
N SER A 497 9.05 8.31 -31.53
CA SER A 497 7.83 8.44 -30.71
C SER A 497 6.55 8.15 -31.50
N LYS A 498 6.58 8.33 -32.82
CA LYS A 498 5.56 7.90 -33.78
C LYS A 498 5.67 6.41 -34.17
N ASN A 499 6.63 5.67 -33.60
CA ASN A 499 6.91 4.27 -33.90
C ASN A 499 7.14 3.98 -35.40
N VAL A 500 7.73 4.92 -36.14
CA VAL A 500 8.03 4.71 -37.55
C VAL A 500 9.14 3.67 -37.70
N HIS A 501 8.87 2.59 -38.41
CA HIS A 501 9.87 1.55 -38.69
C HIS A 501 11.11 2.15 -39.37
N GLY A 502 12.28 1.84 -38.83
CA GLY A 502 13.54 2.34 -39.36
C GLY A 502 13.83 3.82 -39.08
N ALA A 503 13.12 4.47 -38.15
CA ALA A 503 13.37 5.86 -37.73
C ALA A 503 14.85 6.16 -37.38
N ASP A 504 15.60 5.16 -36.92
CA ASP A 504 17.01 5.26 -36.55
C ASP A 504 18.00 4.81 -37.65
N THR A 505 17.48 4.31 -38.77
CA THR A 505 18.31 3.79 -39.87
C THR A 505 18.99 4.90 -40.64
N ALA A 506 20.18 4.61 -41.15
CA ALA A 506 20.86 5.52 -42.07
C ALA A 506 20.07 5.70 -43.38
N ALA A 507 19.37 4.67 -43.85
CA ALA A 507 18.59 4.72 -45.08
C ALA A 507 17.54 5.86 -45.05
N LEU A 508 16.71 5.90 -44.02
CA LEU A 508 15.62 6.88 -43.91
C LEU A 508 16.13 8.29 -43.60
N ILE A 509 17.00 8.42 -42.59
CA ILE A 509 17.38 9.73 -42.05
C ILE A 509 18.63 10.29 -42.71
N CYS A 510 19.67 9.48 -42.90
CA CYS A 510 20.90 9.97 -43.53
C CYS A 510 20.74 10.11 -45.03
N GLY A 511 19.95 9.24 -45.69
CA GLY A 511 19.65 9.34 -47.12
C GLY A 511 19.07 10.71 -47.49
N THR A 512 18.18 11.25 -46.67
CA THR A 512 17.52 12.53 -46.94
C THR A 512 18.27 13.75 -46.36
N CYS A 513 19.50 13.59 -45.85
CA CYS A 513 20.24 14.63 -45.12
C CYS A 513 21.17 15.47 -46.00
N PRO A 514 21.02 16.82 -46.03
CA PRO A 514 21.95 17.70 -46.74
C PRO A 514 23.41 17.56 -46.32
N LEU A 515 23.66 17.14 -45.07
CA LEU A 515 25.01 16.98 -44.51
C LEU A 515 25.57 15.55 -44.68
N LYS A 516 24.88 14.62 -45.35
CA LYS A 516 25.29 13.21 -45.49
C LYS A 516 26.76 13.04 -45.90
N GLU A 517 27.17 13.75 -46.95
CA GLU A 517 28.53 13.66 -47.50
C GLU A 517 29.59 14.17 -46.49
N SER A 518 29.37 15.35 -45.90
CA SER A 518 30.26 15.87 -44.85
C SER A 518 30.28 14.96 -43.61
N CYS A 519 29.12 14.41 -43.22
CA CYS A 519 28.97 13.51 -42.08
C CYS A 519 29.70 12.17 -42.28
N THR A 520 29.89 11.75 -43.54
CA THR A 520 30.56 10.47 -43.89
C THR A 520 32.09 10.60 -43.81
N HIS A 521 32.63 11.78 -44.13
CA HIS A 521 34.08 11.99 -44.27
C HIS A 521 34.71 12.87 -43.19
N ALA A 522 33.92 13.66 -42.46
CA ALA A 522 34.40 14.64 -41.48
C ALA A 522 33.45 14.74 -40.28
N GLN A 523 33.84 15.55 -39.29
CA GLN A 523 33.04 15.87 -38.12
C GLN A 523 33.06 17.37 -37.83
N GLY A 524 31.97 17.91 -37.30
CA GLY A 524 31.80 19.31 -36.94
C GLY A 524 30.47 19.54 -36.22
N ASN A 525 30.11 20.81 -35.97
CA ASN A 525 28.87 21.11 -35.25
C ASN A 525 27.63 20.64 -36.03
N GLY A 526 26.94 19.62 -35.53
CA GLY A 526 25.74 19.04 -36.13
C GLY A 526 25.98 17.95 -37.18
N TYR A 527 27.22 17.49 -37.39
CA TYR A 527 27.50 16.38 -38.30
C TYR A 527 28.77 15.60 -37.91
N GLY A 528 28.84 14.33 -38.31
CA GLY A 528 30.00 13.47 -38.05
C GLY A 528 29.65 12.08 -37.55
N PHE A 529 28.38 11.83 -37.22
CA PHE A 529 27.90 10.51 -36.78
C PHE A 529 28.34 9.36 -37.71
N LEU A 530 28.19 9.48 -39.04
CA LEU A 530 28.55 8.40 -39.97
C LEU A 530 30.05 8.14 -39.99
N ASN A 531 30.87 9.19 -39.98
CA ASN A 531 32.33 9.10 -39.92
C ASN A 531 32.78 8.46 -38.59
N GLN A 532 32.24 8.91 -37.46
CA GLN A 532 32.51 8.35 -36.13
C GLN A 532 32.12 6.87 -36.08
N ARG A 533 30.93 6.52 -36.57
CA ARG A 533 30.44 5.14 -36.63
C ARG A 533 31.34 4.25 -37.47
N ARG A 534 31.78 4.71 -38.64
CA ARG A 534 32.71 3.98 -39.52
C ARG A 534 34.05 3.73 -38.84
N ILE A 535 34.61 4.75 -38.17
CA ILE A 535 35.87 4.63 -37.42
C ILE A 535 35.71 3.61 -36.28
N ALA A 536 34.68 3.75 -35.45
CA ALA A 536 34.44 2.84 -34.33
C ALA A 536 34.23 1.40 -34.81
N LEU A 537 33.39 1.15 -35.82
CA LEU A 537 33.13 -0.19 -36.36
C LEU A 537 34.32 -0.80 -37.14
N SER A 538 35.36 -0.02 -37.44
CA SER A 538 36.62 -0.54 -37.99
C SER A 538 37.61 -0.98 -36.92
N SER A 539 37.40 -0.59 -35.66
CA SER A 539 38.27 -0.92 -34.53
C SER A 539 38.11 -2.38 -34.09
N PRO A 540 39.19 -3.10 -33.74
CA PRO A 540 39.09 -4.45 -33.18
C PRO A 540 38.32 -4.51 -31.84
N LYS A 541 38.26 -3.40 -31.10
CA LYS A 541 37.62 -3.32 -29.78
C LYS A 541 36.66 -2.14 -29.72
N VAL A 542 35.39 -2.42 -29.43
CA VAL A 542 34.30 -1.45 -29.49
C VAL A 542 33.49 -1.46 -28.19
N ARG A 543 33.15 -0.30 -27.66
CA ARG A 543 32.16 -0.14 -26.58
C ARG A 543 30.88 0.43 -27.15
N SER A 544 29.72 -0.04 -26.72
CA SER A 544 28.45 0.43 -27.27
C SER A 544 27.31 0.28 -26.29
N HIS A 545 26.29 1.14 -26.40
CA HIS A 545 24.96 0.80 -25.92
C HIS A 545 24.38 -0.37 -26.74
N PRO A 546 23.65 -1.34 -26.15
CA PRO A 546 22.99 -2.40 -26.90
C PRO A 546 22.12 -1.91 -28.07
N ASP A 547 21.24 -0.94 -27.80
CA ASP A 547 20.36 -0.36 -28.83
C ASP A 547 21.11 0.31 -30.01
N SER A 548 22.40 0.68 -29.87
CA SER A 548 23.22 1.32 -30.91
C SER A 548 23.83 0.34 -31.92
N LEU A 549 23.72 -0.96 -31.67
CA LEU A 549 24.21 -2.01 -32.56
C LEU A 549 23.47 -1.99 -33.91
N ALA A 550 24.15 -2.39 -34.97
CA ALA A 550 23.49 -2.55 -36.27
C ALA A 550 22.59 -3.81 -36.25
N PRO A 551 21.45 -3.83 -36.94
CA PRO A 551 20.72 -5.07 -37.20
C PRO A 551 21.64 -6.13 -37.83
N ALA A 552 21.40 -7.41 -37.56
CA ALA A 552 22.23 -8.51 -38.08
C ALA A 552 22.23 -8.60 -39.62
N ILE A 553 21.19 -8.07 -40.28
CA ILE A 553 21.14 -7.98 -41.75
C ILE A 553 22.09 -6.93 -42.32
N ASP A 554 22.43 -5.90 -41.54
CA ASP A 554 23.28 -4.77 -41.96
C ASP A 554 24.74 -4.93 -41.52
N TYR A 555 25.03 -5.93 -40.68
CA TYR A 555 26.34 -6.09 -40.07
C TYR A 555 26.64 -7.55 -39.73
N ASP A 556 27.80 -8.03 -40.20
CA ASP A 556 28.23 -9.40 -39.97
C ASP A 556 28.78 -9.60 -38.55
N TYR A 557 27.99 -10.26 -37.71
CA TYR A 557 28.36 -10.64 -36.35
C TYR A 557 28.99 -12.03 -36.26
N THR A 558 29.06 -12.82 -37.34
CA THR A 558 29.55 -14.21 -37.28
C THR A 558 31.00 -14.34 -36.83
N THR A 559 31.78 -13.26 -36.97
CA THR A 559 33.16 -13.14 -36.48
C THR A 559 33.31 -12.14 -35.32
N VAL A 560 32.27 -11.96 -34.50
CA VAL A 560 32.26 -11.00 -33.38
C VAL A 560 31.98 -11.72 -32.07
N LEU A 561 32.72 -11.35 -31.02
CA LEU A 561 32.41 -11.71 -29.64
C LEU A 561 31.70 -10.53 -28.96
N LEU A 562 30.54 -10.78 -28.37
CA LEU A 562 29.84 -9.79 -27.55
C LEU A 562 30.12 -10.07 -26.08
N ALA A 563 30.50 -9.04 -25.32
CA ALA A 563 30.54 -9.05 -23.86
C ALA A 563 29.43 -8.14 -23.37
N TRP A 564 28.36 -8.73 -22.84
CA TRP A 564 27.14 -8.04 -22.46
C TRP A 564 27.11 -7.82 -20.96
N ASP A 565 27.21 -6.56 -20.53
CA ASP A 565 27.24 -6.19 -19.11
C ASP A 565 25.83 -5.96 -18.58
N GLU A 566 25.51 -6.60 -17.44
CA GLU A 566 24.19 -6.53 -16.78
C GLU A 566 22.97 -6.84 -17.68
N PRO A 567 23.00 -7.94 -18.47
CA PRO A 567 21.91 -8.36 -19.37
C PRO A 567 20.56 -8.55 -18.69
N GLY A 568 20.50 -8.81 -17.37
CA GLY A 568 19.22 -8.86 -16.66
C GLY A 568 18.39 -7.60 -16.84
N HIS A 569 19.04 -6.43 -17.00
CA HIS A 569 18.39 -5.14 -17.13
C HIS A 569 18.39 -4.58 -18.56
N ASN A 570 19.50 -4.64 -19.28
CA ASN A 570 19.64 -3.97 -20.59
C ASN A 570 19.43 -4.90 -21.81
N PHE A 571 19.30 -6.21 -21.60
CA PHE A 571 18.86 -7.14 -22.64
C PHE A 571 17.33 -7.11 -22.75
N LYS A 572 16.84 -6.21 -23.60
CA LYS A 572 15.41 -6.05 -23.90
C LYS A 572 14.89 -7.17 -24.78
N VAL A 573 13.74 -7.74 -24.38
CA VAL A 573 12.94 -8.71 -25.16
C VAL A 573 11.58 -8.15 -25.58
N SER A 574 11.28 -6.92 -25.14
CA SER A 574 10.02 -6.25 -25.41
C SER A 574 10.23 -4.78 -25.78
N GLN A 575 9.28 -4.24 -26.52
CA GLN A 575 9.16 -2.82 -26.85
C GLN A 575 7.79 -2.29 -26.38
N LYS A 576 7.72 -1.00 -26.10
CA LYS A 576 6.51 -0.35 -25.57
C LYS A 576 6.06 0.78 -26.48
N ILE A 577 4.78 0.77 -26.84
CA ILE A 577 4.13 1.84 -27.59
C ILE A 577 3.07 2.47 -26.69
N GLN A 578 3.23 3.75 -26.39
CA GLN A 578 2.25 4.53 -25.63
C GLN A 578 1.35 5.28 -26.59
N VAL A 579 0.05 5.15 -26.46
CA VAL A 579 -0.98 5.75 -27.32
C VAL A 579 -1.79 6.75 -26.49
N THR A 580 -2.07 7.91 -27.07
CA THR A 580 -2.86 9.00 -26.47
C THR A 580 -4.14 9.24 -27.26
N ILE A 581 -5.08 10.02 -26.71
CA ILE A 581 -6.31 10.39 -27.43
C ILE A 581 -6.01 11.10 -28.75
N SER A 582 -4.99 11.97 -28.80
CA SER A 582 -4.60 12.66 -30.03
C SER A 582 -4.09 11.70 -31.10
N ASP A 583 -3.50 10.57 -30.72
CA ASP A 583 -3.09 9.53 -31.67
C ASP A 583 -4.31 8.80 -32.27
N VAL A 584 -5.39 8.64 -31.49
CA VAL A 584 -6.67 8.05 -31.93
C VAL A 584 -7.42 9.03 -32.85
N GLU A 585 -7.48 10.30 -32.50
CA GLU A 585 -8.10 11.35 -33.33
C GLU A 585 -7.40 11.50 -34.68
N ALA A 586 -6.05 11.45 -34.69
CA ALA A 586 -5.27 11.48 -35.91
C ALA A 586 -5.54 10.27 -36.81
N LEU A 587 -5.66 9.07 -36.22
CA LEU A 587 -6.05 7.86 -36.94
C LEU A 587 -7.44 7.99 -37.57
N LEU A 588 -8.42 8.47 -36.80
CA LEU A 588 -9.79 8.68 -37.27
C LEU A 588 -9.82 9.66 -38.47
N ALA A 589 -9.12 10.79 -38.35
CA ALA A 589 -9.02 11.78 -39.42
C ALA A 589 -8.35 11.20 -40.69
N HIS A 590 -7.31 10.38 -40.52
CA HIS A 590 -6.65 9.70 -41.65
C HIS A 590 -7.58 8.71 -42.34
N LEU A 591 -8.26 7.85 -41.59
CA LEU A 591 -9.21 6.87 -42.13
C LEU A 591 -10.38 7.53 -42.85
N LEU A 592 -10.94 8.60 -42.27
CA LEU A 592 -12.02 9.37 -42.88
C LEU A 592 -11.62 9.97 -44.24
N LYS A 593 -10.38 10.47 -44.35
CA LYS A 593 -9.89 11.15 -45.55
C LYS A 593 -9.42 10.20 -46.65
N HIS A 594 -8.79 9.08 -46.29
CA HIS A 594 -8.05 8.24 -47.23
C HIS A 594 -8.65 6.84 -47.42
N CYS A 595 -9.39 6.31 -46.43
CA CYS A 595 -9.87 4.93 -46.43
C CYS A 595 -11.29 4.80 -45.82
N PRO A 596 -12.32 5.47 -46.37
CA PRO A 596 -13.66 5.52 -45.77
C PRO A 596 -14.33 4.14 -45.65
N GLN A 597 -14.04 3.21 -46.56
CA GLN A 597 -14.55 1.83 -46.47
C GLN A 597 -13.98 1.08 -45.26
N LEU A 598 -12.70 1.31 -44.94
CA LEU A 598 -12.06 0.70 -43.78
C LEU A 598 -12.58 1.34 -42.48
N LEU A 599 -12.88 2.64 -42.50
CA LEU A 599 -13.52 3.34 -41.39
C LEU A 599 -14.87 2.69 -41.02
N GLU A 600 -15.70 2.35 -41.99
CA GLU A 600 -16.99 1.69 -41.73
C GLU A 600 -16.82 0.37 -40.96
N VAL A 601 -15.86 -0.46 -41.39
CA VAL A 601 -15.56 -1.74 -40.73
C VAL A 601 -14.95 -1.55 -39.33
N LEU A 602 -14.11 -0.54 -39.15
CA LEU A 602 -13.40 -0.27 -37.89
C LEU A 602 -14.18 0.60 -36.90
N SER A 603 -15.31 1.18 -37.32
CA SER A 603 -16.09 2.14 -36.51
C SER A 603 -16.41 1.62 -35.10
N PRO A 604 -16.88 0.37 -34.90
CA PRO A 604 -17.14 -0.16 -33.56
C PRO A 604 -15.90 -0.17 -32.66
N LEU A 605 -14.72 -0.49 -33.23
CA LEU A 605 -13.46 -0.52 -32.50
C LEU A 605 -12.99 0.90 -32.13
N LEU A 606 -13.13 1.85 -33.06
CA LEU A 606 -12.74 3.25 -32.84
C LEU A 606 -13.64 3.94 -31.81
N ILE A 607 -14.94 3.63 -31.79
CA ILE A 607 -15.87 4.11 -30.76
C ILE A 607 -15.44 3.58 -29.39
N ALA A 608 -15.18 2.27 -29.27
CA ALA A 608 -14.69 1.68 -28.02
C ALA A 608 -13.36 2.28 -27.55
N LEU A 609 -12.46 2.65 -28.47
CA LEU A 609 -11.24 3.37 -28.16
C LEU A 609 -11.54 4.77 -27.60
N LEU A 610 -12.40 5.56 -28.26
CA LEU A 610 -12.80 6.87 -27.76
C LEU A 610 -13.46 6.78 -26.37
N ASP A 611 -14.32 5.78 -26.17
CA ASP A 611 -14.96 5.52 -24.89
C ASP A 611 -13.94 5.20 -23.79
N LEU A 612 -12.92 4.37 -24.08
CA LEU A 612 -11.83 4.07 -23.16
C LEU A 612 -11.08 5.33 -22.71
N PHE A 613 -10.79 6.26 -23.63
CA PHE A 613 -10.10 7.51 -23.32
C PHE A 613 -10.99 8.57 -22.68
N SER A 614 -12.31 8.55 -22.93
CA SER A 614 -13.28 9.46 -22.33
C SER A 614 -13.63 9.08 -20.87
N GLY A 615 -13.46 7.81 -20.51
CA GLY A 615 -13.71 7.31 -19.16
C GLY A 615 -12.76 7.89 -18.12
N ALA A 616 -13.30 8.49 -17.06
CA ALA A 616 -12.53 8.85 -15.88
C ALA A 616 -12.10 7.57 -15.14
N SER A 617 -10.86 7.11 -15.35
CA SER A 617 -10.29 6.05 -14.52
C SER A 617 -9.85 6.63 -13.18
N ASP A 618 -10.75 6.67 -12.19
CA ASP A 618 -10.45 7.02 -10.79
C ASP A 618 -9.55 5.98 -10.08
N ARG A 619 -9.20 4.89 -10.77
CA ARG A 619 -8.34 3.84 -10.23
C ARG A 619 -6.88 4.27 -10.16
N LYS A 620 -6.31 4.15 -8.96
CA LYS A 620 -4.90 4.48 -8.65
C LYS A 620 -3.88 3.78 -9.57
N PHE A 621 -4.17 2.54 -10.01
CA PHE A 621 -3.24 1.68 -10.75
C PHE A 621 -3.61 1.45 -12.23
N GLY A 622 -4.72 2.02 -12.73
CA GLY A 622 -5.14 1.86 -14.13
C GLY A 622 -5.94 0.59 -14.39
N LEU A 623 -6.02 0.19 -15.66
CA LEU A 623 -6.67 -1.03 -16.15
C LEU A 623 -5.61 -2.03 -16.66
N THR A 624 -5.81 -3.30 -16.29
CA THR A 624 -5.01 -4.46 -16.71
C THR A 624 -5.38 -4.93 -18.12
N HIS A 625 -4.66 -5.92 -18.67
CA HIS A 625 -4.91 -6.43 -20.03
C HIS A 625 -6.33 -6.95 -20.22
N ASP A 626 -6.79 -7.85 -19.36
CA ASP A 626 -8.14 -8.42 -19.45
C ASP A 626 -9.22 -7.34 -19.34
N GLU A 627 -9.01 -6.37 -18.45
CA GLU A 627 -9.92 -5.25 -18.28
C GLU A 627 -9.96 -4.35 -19.52
N VAL A 628 -8.82 -4.10 -20.16
CA VAL A 628 -8.76 -3.34 -21.42
C VAL A 628 -9.42 -4.13 -22.55
N ILE A 629 -9.10 -5.41 -22.73
CA ILE A 629 -9.71 -6.26 -23.76
C ILE A 629 -11.24 -6.34 -23.57
N SER A 630 -11.73 -6.44 -22.34
CA SER A 630 -13.18 -6.50 -22.05
C SER A 630 -13.97 -5.28 -22.52
N LYS A 631 -13.29 -4.16 -22.84
CA LYS A 631 -13.92 -2.94 -23.38
C LYS A 631 -14.11 -2.97 -24.90
N PHE A 632 -13.47 -3.90 -25.60
CA PHE A 632 -13.48 -3.95 -27.05
C PHE A 632 -14.45 -5.02 -27.58
N PRO A 633 -15.16 -4.73 -28.68
CA PRO A 633 -16.04 -5.70 -29.32
C PRO A 633 -15.23 -6.85 -29.97
N GLN A 634 -15.89 -7.97 -30.24
CA GLN A 634 -15.31 -9.02 -31.07
C GLN A 634 -15.06 -8.48 -32.48
N LEU A 635 -13.86 -8.74 -33.01
CA LEU A 635 -13.42 -8.20 -34.29
C LEU A 635 -13.75 -9.17 -35.45
N PRO A 636 -14.20 -8.64 -36.61
CA PRO A 636 -14.16 -9.42 -37.84
C PRO A 636 -12.70 -9.73 -38.21
N THR A 637 -12.49 -10.83 -38.93
CA THR A 637 -11.14 -11.19 -39.41
C THR A 637 -10.68 -10.16 -40.43
N LEU A 638 -9.82 -9.25 -40.00
CA LEU A 638 -9.15 -8.28 -40.87
C LEU A 638 -7.85 -8.85 -41.40
N ALA A 639 -7.60 -8.68 -42.70
CA ALA A 639 -6.32 -9.04 -43.31
C ALA A 639 -5.25 -8.01 -42.88
N PRO A 640 -4.19 -8.40 -42.15
CA PRO A 640 -3.20 -7.46 -41.62
C PRO A 640 -2.51 -6.63 -42.71
N MET A 641 -2.25 -7.22 -43.88
CA MET A 641 -1.60 -6.54 -45.01
C MET A 641 -2.40 -5.34 -45.54
N LEU A 642 -3.74 -5.43 -45.56
CA LEU A 642 -4.58 -4.31 -46.01
C LEU A 642 -4.52 -3.14 -45.02
N LEU A 643 -4.47 -3.45 -43.72
CA LEU A 643 -4.38 -2.46 -42.67
C LEU A 643 -3.00 -1.77 -42.68
N GLU A 644 -1.92 -2.53 -42.84
CA GLU A 644 -0.57 -1.97 -42.97
C GLU A 644 -0.45 -1.05 -44.18
N GLN A 645 -0.95 -1.45 -45.35
CA GLN A 645 -0.91 -0.63 -46.56
C GLN A 645 -1.69 0.69 -46.38
N ALA A 646 -2.87 0.64 -45.75
CA ALA A 646 -3.72 1.81 -45.54
C ALA A 646 -3.15 2.80 -44.51
N LEU A 647 -2.39 2.32 -43.53
CA LEU A 647 -1.88 3.10 -42.40
C LEU A 647 -0.42 3.52 -42.54
N GLN A 648 0.23 3.22 -43.67
CA GLN A 648 1.62 3.62 -43.89
C GLN A 648 1.79 5.14 -43.76
N PRO A 649 2.79 5.60 -42.99
CA PRO A 649 3.02 7.01 -42.79
C PRO A 649 3.61 7.64 -44.06
N THR A 650 3.13 8.83 -44.42
CA THR A 650 3.73 9.58 -45.53
C THR A 650 5.01 10.27 -45.04
N LEU A 651 6.16 9.88 -45.59
CA LEU A 651 7.48 10.41 -45.21
C LEU A 651 8.14 11.26 -46.31
N SER A 652 7.40 11.63 -47.35
CA SER A 652 7.92 12.39 -48.51
C SER A 652 8.51 13.75 -48.12
N PHE A 653 8.00 14.40 -47.07
CA PHE A 653 8.51 15.68 -46.55
C PHE A 653 9.99 15.62 -46.12
N LEU A 654 10.52 14.41 -45.85
CA LEU A 654 11.94 14.25 -45.55
C LEU A 654 12.82 14.63 -46.75
N ASN A 655 12.34 14.42 -47.97
CA ASN A 655 13.01 14.74 -49.23
C ASN A 655 12.51 16.08 -49.80
N THR A 656 13.14 17.16 -49.36
CA THR A 656 12.73 18.55 -49.68
C THR A 656 12.84 18.92 -51.16
N THR A 657 13.49 18.08 -51.98
CA THR A 657 13.68 18.34 -53.41
C THR A 657 12.82 17.47 -54.32
N ALA A 658 12.10 16.48 -53.76
CA ALA A 658 11.19 15.63 -54.52
C ALA A 658 10.13 16.44 -55.29
N GLN A 659 9.67 17.55 -54.70
CA GLN A 659 8.75 18.50 -55.33
C GLN A 659 9.29 19.17 -56.61
N TYR A 660 10.61 19.16 -56.81
CA TYR A 660 11.30 19.69 -58.00
C TYR A 660 11.71 18.58 -58.98
N GLY A 661 11.26 17.34 -58.77
CA GLY A 661 11.56 16.21 -59.67
C GLY A 661 12.98 15.65 -59.56
N ALA A 662 13.72 15.98 -58.50
CA ALA A 662 15.08 15.49 -58.27
C ALA A 662 15.26 15.06 -56.80
N ASP A 663 15.90 13.92 -56.57
CA ASP A 663 16.19 13.48 -55.21
C ASP A 663 17.36 14.26 -54.61
N LEU A 664 17.25 14.57 -53.31
CA LEU A 664 18.25 15.39 -52.62
C LEU A 664 19.65 14.74 -52.64
N GLN A 665 19.69 13.41 -52.80
CA GLN A 665 20.92 12.63 -52.92
C GLN A 665 21.66 12.86 -54.24
N ASP A 666 20.92 13.19 -55.30
CA ASP A 666 21.46 13.34 -56.66
C ASP A 666 21.96 14.77 -56.94
N LEU A 667 21.62 15.73 -56.08
CA LEU A 667 22.06 17.11 -56.23
C LEU A 667 23.56 17.30 -55.90
N PRO A 668 24.26 18.26 -56.54
CA PRO A 668 25.62 18.65 -56.16
C PRO A 668 25.72 19.20 -54.73
N ARG A 669 26.88 19.02 -54.08
CA ARG A 669 27.14 19.39 -52.67
C ARG A 669 26.75 20.82 -52.31
N ASN A 670 27.04 21.78 -53.18
CA ASN A 670 26.77 23.20 -52.94
C ASN A 670 25.27 23.53 -52.94
N LEU A 671 24.49 22.82 -53.78
CA LEU A 671 23.02 22.96 -53.86
C LEU A 671 22.33 22.29 -52.67
N ARG A 672 22.78 21.10 -52.24
CA ARG A 672 22.20 20.42 -51.06
C ARG A 672 22.21 21.30 -49.80
N LYS A 673 23.30 22.04 -49.57
CA LYS A 673 23.44 22.94 -48.41
C LYS A 673 22.40 24.06 -48.36
N GLN A 674 21.85 24.46 -49.51
CA GLN A 674 20.81 25.49 -49.57
C GLN A 674 19.46 24.99 -49.03
N PHE A 675 19.26 23.66 -48.94
CA PHE A 675 18.09 23.01 -48.35
C PHE A 675 18.32 22.57 -46.90
N LEU A 676 19.25 23.23 -46.20
CA LEU A 676 19.49 23.01 -44.77
C LEU A 676 18.37 23.65 -43.94
N GLU A 677 17.20 23.02 -43.94
CA GLU A 677 16.12 23.37 -43.02
C GLU A 677 16.51 23.05 -41.56
N SER A 678 15.95 23.81 -40.63
CA SER A 678 16.16 23.57 -39.21
C SER A 678 15.57 22.21 -38.79
N ASP A 679 16.28 21.48 -37.91
CA ASP A 679 15.80 20.20 -37.33
C ASP A 679 14.42 20.37 -36.69
N TYR A 680 14.23 21.52 -36.02
CA TYR A 680 12.99 21.90 -35.37
C TYR A 680 11.82 21.91 -36.34
N THR A 681 11.96 22.58 -37.49
CA THR A 681 10.89 22.66 -38.52
C THR A 681 10.50 21.27 -39.03
N LYS A 682 11.48 20.40 -39.31
CA LYS A 682 11.19 19.03 -39.75
C LYS A 682 10.58 18.17 -38.65
N ALA A 683 11.05 18.32 -37.42
CA ALA A 683 10.49 17.62 -36.27
C ALA A 683 9.03 18.04 -36.03
N GLU A 684 8.72 19.33 -36.16
CA GLU A 684 7.36 19.87 -36.06
C GLU A 684 6.46 19.36 -37.20
N GLN A 685 6.93 19.37 -38.45
CA GLN A 685 6.22 18.77 -39.58
C GLN A 685 5.95 17.27 -39.33
N ALA A 686 6.95 16.53 -38.87
CA ALA A 686 6.79 15.11 -38.54
C ALA A 686 5.75 14.92 -37.42
N GLN A 687 5.78 15.75 -36.38
CA GLN A 687 4.84 15.67 -35.28
C GLN A 687 3.38 15.85 -35.73
N GLN A 688 3.15 16.77 -36.68
CA GLN A 688 1.83 17.13 -37.21
C GLN A 688 1.33 16.17 -38.30
N GLN A 689 2.20 15.72 -39.21
CA GLN A 689 1.81 15.00 -40.43
C GLN A 689 1.99 13.49 -40.34
N VAL A 690 2.89 12.99 -39.49
CA VAL A 690 3.17 11.56 -39.41
C VAL A 690 2.18 10.88 -38.48
N LEU A 691 1.43 9.93 -39.06
CA LEU A 691 0.55 9.05 -38.33
C LEU A 691 1.39 8.05 -37.50
N LYS A 692 1.06 7.92 -36.23
CA LYS A 692 1.72 6.98 -35.32
C LYS A 692 1.39 5.55 -35.70
N GLN A 693 2.40 4.69 -35.78
CA GLN A 693 2.27 3.29 -36.16
C GLN A 693 2.02 2.45 -34.91
N TRP A 694 0.77 2.12 -34.63
CA TRP A 694 0.38 1.34 -33.44
C TRP A 694 -0.86 0.49 -33.68
N PHE A 695 -1.78 0.97 -34.52
CA PHE A 695 -3.11 0.39 -34.65
C PHE A 695 -3.09 -1.02 -35.27
N SER A 696 -2.17 -1.31 -36.19
CA SER A 696 -2.00 -2.67 -36.74
C SER A 696 -1.65 -3.67 -35.64
N ASP A 697 -0.65 -3.37 -34.82
CA ASP A 697 -0.26 -4.22 -33.68
C ASP A 697 -1.38 -4.34 -32.64
N PHE A 698 -2.14 -3.27 -32.44
CA PHE A 698 -3.28 -3.27 -31.52
C PHE A 698 -4.36 -4.25 -31.96
N VAL A 699 -4.72 -4.24 -33.24
CA VAL A 699 -5.65 -5.22 -33.81
C VAL A 699 -5.11 -6.64 -33.71
N LEU A 700 -3.81 -6.85 -33.95
CA LEU A 700 -3.20 -8.18 -33.83
C LEU A 700 -3.18 -8.70 -32.38
N ILE A 701 -2.97 -7.83 -31.38
CA ILE A 701 -3.11 -8.20 -29.96
C ILE A 701 -4.55 -8.61 -29.65
N LEU A 702 -5.55 -7.82 -30.07
CA LEU A 702 -6.96 -8.15 -29.86
C LEU A 702 -7.38 -9.47 -30.53
N GLN A 703 -6.71 -9.84 -31.62
CA GLN A 703 -6.91 -11.11 -32.32
C GLN A 703 -6.11 -12.28 -31.71
N GLY A 704 -5.31 -12.06 -30.67
CA GLY A 704 -4.43 -13.07 -30.07
C GLY A 704 -3.30 -13.55 -30.99
N LYS A 705 -2.93 -12.75 -32.00
CA LYS A 705 -1.90 -13.09 -32.99
C LYS A 705 -0.48 -12.68 -32.59
N ILE A 706 -0.33 -11.89 -31.54
CA ILE A 706 0.97 -11.52 -30.96
C ILE A 706 1.12 -12.26 -29.64
N PRO A 707 1.95 -13.32 -29.58
CA PRO A 707 2.20 -14.08 -28.35
C PRO A 707 2.65 -13.16 -27.21
N GLY A 708 1.96 -13.23 -26.07
CA GLY A 708 2.24 -12.42 -24.88
C GLY A 708 2.02 -10.91 -25.05
N GLY A 709 1.43 -10.46 -26.17
CA GLY A 709 1.18 -9.05 -26.45
C GLY A 709 0.22 -8.44 -25.42
N TYR A 710 0.71 -7.47 -24.64
CA TYR A 710 0.01 -6.99 -23.45
C TYR A 710 -0.52 -5.57 -23.63
N LEU A 711 -1.68 -5.28 -23.05
CA LEU A 711 -2.35 -3.97 -23.09
C LEU A 711 -2.53 -3.47 -21.66
N SER A 712 -2.29 -2.19 -21.42
CA SER A 712 -2.60 -1.57 -20.13
C SER A 712 -3.03 -0.13 -20.35
N PHE A 713 -3.91 0.37 -19.49
CA PHE A 713 -4.39 1.75 -19.60
C PHE A 713 -4.22 2.49 -18.28
N HIS A 714 -3.42 3.56 -18.28
CA HIS A 714 -3.16 4.37 -17.09
C HIS A 714 -3.01 5.83 -17.45
N ARG A 715 -3.61 6.73 -16.66
CA ARG A 715 -3.49 8.20 -16.81
C ARG A 715 -3.75 8.69 -18.25
N GLN A 716 -4.85 8.25 -18.85
CA GLN A 716 -5.23 8.60 -20.24
C GLN A 716 -4.18 8.19 -21.28
N SER A 717 -3.45 7.12 -21.03
CA SER A 717 -2.53 6.52 -21.98
C SER A 717 -2.72 5.01 -22.04
N LEU A 718 -2.94 4.51 -23.27
CA LEU A 718 -2.94 3.09 -23.59
C LEU A 718 -1.50 2.67 -23.89
N THR A 719 -0.94 1.75 -23.10
CA THR A 719 0.41 1.20 -23.33
C THR A 719 0.29 -0.21 -23.88
N MET A 720 0.89 -0.42 -25.05
CA MET A 720 1.04 -1.72 -25.70
C MET A 720 2.46 -2.22 -25.48
N THR A 721 2.61 -3.43 -24.96
CA THR A 721 3.93 -4.09 -24.80
C THR A 721 3.99 -5.26 -25.78
N LEU A 722 4.98 -5.22 -26.68
CA LEU A 722 5.13 -6.14 -27.79
C LEU A 722 6.48 -6.86 -27.70
N PRO A 723 6.62 -8.09 -28.22
CA PRO A 723 7.91 -8.72 -28.42
C PRO A 723 8.85 -7.87 -29.28
N ASP A 724 10.13 -7.80 -28.89
CA ASP A 724 11.21 -7.19 -29.69
C ASP A 724 12.34 -8.21 -29.92
N PRO A 725 12.49 -8.76 -31.14
CA PRO A 725 13.49 -9.75 -31.44
C PRO A 725 14.89 -9.16 -31.68
N ARG A 726 15.06 -7.82 -31.66
CA ARG A 726 16.29 -7.15 -32.11
C ARG A 726 17.55 -7.66 -31.42
N HIS A 727 17.61 -7.59 -30.09
CA HIS A 727 18.80 -8.04 -29.35
C HIS A 727 19.04 -9.55 -29.50
N ARG A 728 17.96 -10.33 -29.47
CA ARG A 728 18.01 -11.78 -29.69
C ARG A 728 18.61 -12.11 -31.05
N SER A 729 18.20 -11.42 -32.12
CA SER A 729 18.71 -11.63 -33.48
C SER A 729 20.21 -11.33 -33.61
N ILE A 730 20.70 -10.30 -32.91
CA ILE A 730 22.12 -9.91 -32.92
C ILE A 730 22.95 -10.95 -32.17
N VAL A 731 22.52 -11.36 -30.98
CA VAL A 731 23.19 -12.43 -30.22
C VAL A 731 23.15 -13.76 -30.98
N ALA A 732 22.05 -14.06 -31.65
CA ALA A 732 21.89 -15.23 -32.52
C ALA A 732 22.62 -15.11 -33.88
N ALA A 733 23.26 -13.97 -34.18
CA ALA A 733 24.20 -13.81 -35.29
C ALA A 733 25.67 -13.80 -34.84
N ALA A 734 25.95 -13.42 -33.59
CA ALA A 734 27.30 -13.34 -33.01
C ALA A 734 28.01 -14.70 -32.89
N LYS A 735 29.34 -14.74 -33.06
CA LYS A 735 30.13 -15.98 -32.88
C LYS A 735 29.88 -16.59 -31.50
N ALA A 736 29.97 -15.74 -30.48
CA ALA A 736 29.63 -16.07 -29.09
C ALA A 736 29.31 -14.78 -28.32
N THR A 737 28.59 -14.94 -27.21
CA THR A 737 28.25 -13.86 -26.27
C THR A 737 28.57 -14.28 -24.85
N VAL A 738 29.34 -13.45 -24.16
CA VAL A 738 29.62 -13.55 -22.73
C VAL A 738 28.71 -12.58 -21.98
N PHE A 739 27.78 -13.12 -21.22
CA PHE A 739 26.84 -12.41 -20.35
C PHE A 739 27.47 -12.24 -18.97
N LEU A 740 27.64 -10.99 -18.54
CA LEU A 740 28.28 -10.62 -17.28
C LEU A 740 27.20 -10.21 -16.27
N ASP A 741 26.66 -11.16 -15.52
CA ASP A 741 25.60 -10.88 -14.55
C ASP A 741 25.67 -11.85 -13.37
N ALA A 742 25.89 -11.32 -12.18
CA ALA A 742 25.96 -12.13 -10.95
C ALA A 742 24.60 -12.67 -10.51
N THR A 743 23.52 -12.08 -11.00
CA THR A 743 22.16 -12.25 -10.46
C THR A 743 21.17 -12.84 -11.45
N LEU A 744 21.49 -12.83 -12.75
CA LEU A 744 20.68 -13.46 -13.80
C LEU A 744 20.80 -14.98 -13.71
N THR A 745 19.68 -15.70 -13.67
CA THR A 745 19.68 -17.16 -13.66
C THR A 745 19.84 -17.74 -15.07
N PRO A 746 20.36 -18.97 -15.22
CA PRO A 746 20.43 -19.65 -16.51
C PRO A 746 19.05 -19.80 -17.18
N GLU A 747 18.00 -20.06 -16.39
CA GLU A 747 16.61 -20.19 -16.86
C GLU A 747 16.09 -18.87 -17.43
N GLU A 748 16.29 -17.76 -16.71
CA GLU A 748 15.88 -16.43 -17.17
C GLU A 748 16.63 -16.02 -18.43
N LEU A 749 17.94 -16.32 -18.51
CA LEU A 749 18.73 -16.06 -19.71
C LEU A 749 18.24 -16.93 -20.88
N ALA A 750 17.99 -18.23 -20.65
CA ALA A 750 17.49 -19.15 -21.67
C ALA A 750 16.13 -18.67 -22.23
N GLN A 751 15.25 -18.19 -21.36
CA GLN A 751 13.98 -17.59 -21.72
C GLN A 751 14.16 -16.30 -22.54
N LYS A 752 15.05 -15.39 -22.12
CA LYS A 752 15.37 -14.16 -22.87
C LYS A 752 15.93 -14.48 -24.26
N LEU A 753 16.77 -15.51 -24.37
CA LEU A 753 17.37 -15.96 -25.63
C LEU A 753 16.45 -16.85 -26.48
N ASN A 754 15.41 -17.43 -25.88
CA ASN A 754 14.58 -18.48 -26.48
C ASN A 754 15.42 -19.68 -26.95
N CYS A 755 16.20 -20.25 -26.02
CA CYS A 755 17.09 -21.38 -26.26
C CYS A 755 17.00 -22.42 -25.12
N SER A 756 17.58 -23.61 -25.30
CA SER A 756 17.70 -24.58 -24.20
C SER A 756 18.79 -24.14 -23.21
N ILE A 757 18.59 -24.43 -21.92
CA ILE A 757 19.57 -24.17 -20.86
C ILE A 757 20.91 -24.85 -21.17
N ASP A 758 20.91 -26.03 -21.80
CA ASP A 758 22.13 -26.79 -22.14
C ASP A 758 23.03 -26.08 -23.15
N GLN A 759 22.51 -25.07 -23.86
CA GLN A 759 23.28 -24.24 -24.78
C GLN A 759 24.05 -23.11 -24.06
N ILE A 760 23.80 -22.93 -22.77
CA ILE A 760 24.42 -21.90 -21.94
C ILE A 760 25.51 -22.53 -21.09
N PHE A 761 26.75 -22.12 -21.32
CA PHE A 761 27.86 -22.43 -20.43
C PHE A 761 27.80 -21.51 -19.22
N VAL A 762 27.54 -22.05 -18.04
CA VAL A 762 27.44 -21.28 -16.79
C VAL A 762 28.73 -21.43 -15.99
N CYS A 763 29.35 -20.31 -15.65
CA CYS A 763 30.58 -20.31 -14.86
C CYS A 763 30.56 -19.24 -13.77
N ARG A 764 31.35 -19.45 -12.72
CA ARG A 764 31.45 -18.52 -11.58
C ARG A 764 32.83 -18.58 -10.94
N GLU A 765 33.41 -17.43 -10.62
CA GLU A 765 34.62 -17.36 -9.80
C GLU A 765 34.33 -17.88 -8.38
N GLN A 766 35.22 -18.71 -7.85
CA GLN A 766 35.15 -19.18 -6.47
C GLN A 766 35.16 -18.00 -5.51
N THR A 767 34.12 -17.90 -4.69
CA THR A 767 33.97 -16.79 -3.75
C THR A 767 34.91 -17.02 -2.58
N LYS A 768 35.96 -16.22 -2.45
CA LYS A 768 36.68 -16.10 -1.17
C LYS A 768 35.70 -15.48 -0.16
N VAL A 769 35.21 -16.27 0.78
CA VAL A 769 34.29 -15.81 1.83
C VAL A 769 34.98 -14.68 2.60
N SER A 770 34.55 -13.45 2.34
CA SER A 770 35.10 -12.28 2.99
C SER A 770 34.30 -12.04 4.26
N ASN A 771 34.80 -12.51 5.41
CA ASN A 771 34.16 -12.36 6.74
C ASN A 771 34.07 -10.90 7.23
N ASN A 772 34.41 -9.94 6.37
CA ASN A 772 34.50 -8.52 6.70
C ASN A 772 33.24 -7.72 6.37
N LEU A 773 32.21 -8.34 5.78
CA LEU A 773 30.93 -7.69 5.47
C LEU A 773 29.85 -8.19 6.43
N LYS A 774 29.28 -7.30 7.22
CA LYS A 774 28.09 -7.56 8.04
C LYS A 774 26.83 -7.06 7.35
N LEU A 775 25.79 -7.88 7.33
CA LEU A 775 24.49 -7.50 6.78
C LEU A 775 23.50 -7.42 7.94
N PHE A 776 22.85 -6.27 8.10
CA PHE A 776 21.80 -6.05 9.08
C PHE A 776 20.47 -5.83 8.38
N HIS A 777 19.39 -6.42 8.88
CA HIS A 777 18.05 -6.33 8.29
C HIS A 777 17.04 -5.78 9.29
N ILE A 778 16.59 -4.56 9.04
CA ILE A 778 15.57 -3.86 9.82
C ILE A 778 14.19 -4.11 9.22
N THR A 779 13.36 -4.86 9.93
CA THR A 779 12.07 -5.40 9.44
C THR A 779 10.84 -4.86 10.19
N ASP A 780 10.96 -3.71 10.86
CA ASP A 780 9.89 -3.11 11.66
C ASP A 780 9.50 -1.69 11.18
N LEU A 781 9.87 -1.33 9.94
CA LEU A 781 9.56 -0.04 9.30
C LEU A 781 8.59 -0.14 8.12
N GLY A 782 8.11 -1.34 7.77
CA GLY A 782 7.31 -1.57 6.56
C GLY A 782 8.19 -1.84 5.34
N ARG A 783 7.56 -2.06 4.18
CA ARG A 783 8.27 -2.23 2.89
C ARG A 783 9.10 -1.02 2.43
N MET A 784 8.94 0.12 3.08
CA MET A 784 9.63 1.38 2.77
C MET A 784 9.61 1.76 1.27
N GLY A 785 8.47 1.55 0.58
CA GLY A 785 8.31 1.92 -0.83
C GLY A 785 8.21 3.44 -1.07
N MET A 786 7.84 3.85 -2.30
CA MET A 786 7.71 5.27 -2.69
C MET A 786 6.64 6.08 -1.91
N GLN A 787 5.73 5.40 -1.21
CA GLN A 787 4.69 5.99 -0.38
C GLN A 787 5.00 5.70 1.09
N ARG A 788 5.44 6.72 1.82
CA ARG A 788 5.81 6.64 3.23
C ARG A 788 5.00 7.64 4.06
N GLY A 789 4.65 7.26 5.27
CA GLY A 789 4.08 8.18 6.26
C GLY A 789 5.17 8.90 7.06
N LYS A 790 4.85 10.02 7.71
CA LYS A 790 5.84 10.80 8.48
C LYS A 790 6.54 10.03 9.60
N GLN A 791 5.87 9.06 10.22
CA GLN A 791 6.52 8.22 11.23
C GLN A 791 7.60 7.33 10.62
N GLN A 792 7.39 6.79 9.41
CA GLN A 792 8.41 6.03 8.70
C GLN A 792 9.58 6.95 8.30
N GLU A 793 9.30 8.15 7.80
CA GLU A 793 10.33 9.14 7.42
C GLU A 793 11.14 9.61 8.64
N ARG A 794 10.48 9.92 9.77
CA ARG A 794 11.16 10.31 11.02
C ARG A 794 12.08 9.21 11.54
N ARG A 795 11.59 7.96 11.57
CA ARG A 795 12.36 6.81 12.07
C ARG A 795 13.54 6.50 11.14
N LEU A 796 13.32 6.57 9.83
CA LEU A 796 14.38 6.45 8.83
C LEU A 796 15.45 7.53 9.02
N ALA A 797 15.05 8.80 9.17
CA ALA A 797 15.97 9.90 9.41
C ALA A 797 16.82 9.65 10.67
N ALA A 798 16.19 9.22 11.77
CA ALA A 798 16.89 8.87 13.01
C ALA A 798 17.92 7.72 12.82
N LEU A 799 17.59 6.70 12.03
CA LEU A 799 18.53 5.62 11.69
C LEU A 799 19.71 6.15 10.86
N VAL A 800 19.42 6.93 9.82
CA VAL A 800 20.43 7.52 8.94
C VAL A 800 21.36 8.43 9.73
N ASP A 801 20.82 9.29 10.59
CA ASP A 801 21.58 10.21 11.43
C ASP A 801 22.44 9.45 12.45
N HIS A 802 21.92 8.38 13.05
CA HIS A 802 22.68 7.52 13.95
C HIS A 802 23.90 6.90 13.25
N TYR A 803 23.72 6.25 12.11
CA TYR A 803 24.84 5.64 11.38
C TYR A 803 25.82 6.69 10.85
N ARG A 804 25.34 7.86 10.39
CA ARG A 804 26.21 8.97 9.99
C ARG A 804 27.00 9.58 11.16
N SER A 805 26.48 9.54 12.37
CA SER A 805 27.20 9.99 13.57
C SER A 805 28.35 9.06 13.96
N ILE A 806 28.20 7.76 13.71
CA ILE A 806 29.24 6.73 13.95
C ILE A 806 30.26 6.73 12.80
N ASP A 807 29.77 6.75 11.57
CA ASP A 807 30.56 6.74 10.35
C ASP A 807 30.07 7.86 9.41
N PRO A 808 30.74 9.03 9.41
CA PRO A 808 30.39 10.15 8.52
C PRO A 808 30.46 9.82 7.03
N THR A 809 31.10 8.70 6.64
CA THR A 809 31.15 8.23 5.25
C THR A 809 29.92 7.42 4.84
N THR A 810 28.97 7.20 5.75
CA THR A 810 27.72 6.46 5.51
C THR A 810 26.95 7.04 4.33
N LYS A 811 26.57 6.17 3.39
CA LYS A 811 25.77 6.52 2.20
C LYS A 811 24.43 5.79 2.19
N VAL A 812 23.43 6.42 1.57
CA VAL A 812 22.06 5.91 1.49
C VAL A 812 21.63 5.72 0.04
N ILE A 813 21.13 4.52 -0.29
CA ILE A 813 20.42 4.24 -1.54
C ILE A 813 18.91 4.16 -1.26
N ASP A 814 18.13 4.94 -2.01
CA ASP A 814 16.68 5.04 -1.85
C ASP A 814 15.98 5.22 -3.22
N PHE A 815 14.65 5.30 -3.28
CA PHE A 815 13.93 5.70 -4.48
C PHE A 815 14.29 7.15 -4.85
N LYS A 816 14.50 7.39 -6.15
CA LYS A 816 14.81 8.72 -6.73
C LYS A 816 13.94 9.87 -6.23
N LYS A 817 12.71 9.60 -5.80
CA LYS A 817 11.79 10.57 -5.21
C LYS A 817 12.33 11.25 -3.94
N PHE A 818 13.15 10.54 -3.15
CA PHE A 818 13.60 10.99 -1.83
C PHE A 818 14.98 11.66 -1.85
N ASP A 819 15.60 11.83 -3.02
CA ASP A 819 16.85 12.58 -3.23
C ASP A 819 18.00 12.19 -2.26
N ALA A 820 18.18 10.88 -2.05
CA ALA A 820 19.26 10.32 -1.23
C ALA A 820 20.63 10.34 -1.96
N ASP A 821 21.69 9.88 -1.30
CA ASP A 821 23.05 9.82 -1.88
C ASP A 821 23.10 8.99 -3.18
N GLY A 822 22.28 7.94 -3.26
CA GLY A 822 22.07 7.10 -4.43
C GLY A 822 20.60 6.78 -4.65
N ALA A 823 20.26 6.45 -5.89
CA ALA A 823 18.94 5.97 -6.27
C ALA A 823 18.97 4.50 -6.73
N HIS A 824 17.99 3.71 -6.30
CA HIS A 824 17.75 2.35 -6.84
C HIS A 824 17.78 2.37 -8.37
N TRP A 825 18.31 1.32 -8.98
CA TRP A 825 18.60 1.14 -10.42
C TRP A 825 19.58 2.12 -11.07
N ARG A 826 19.62 3.39 -10.63
CA ARG A 826 20.48 4.44 -11.21
C ARG A 826 21.91 4.37 -10.68
N ASP A 827 22.05 4.27 -9.37
CA ASP A 827 23.35 4.30 -8.68
C ASP A 827 23.68 2.95 -8.01
N SER A 828 22.74 2.01 -8.00
CA SER A 828 22.95 0.62 -7.58
C SER A 828 23.75 -0.22 -8.57
N ARG A 829 23.90 0.26 -9.82
CA ARG A 829 24.44 -0.49 -10.96
C ARG A 829 25.39 0.34 -11.80
N GLY A 830 26.32 -0.30 -12.49
CA GLY A 830 27.20 0.37 -13.46
C GLY A 830 28.06 1.54 -12.94
N VAL A 831 28.15 1.78 -11.63
CA VAL A 831 28.91 2.88 -11.03
C VAL A 831 29.76 2.41 -9.85
N ASN A 832 30.84 3.15 -9.56
CA ASN A 832 31.75 2.91 -8.44
C ASN A 832 31.65 3.98 -7.33
N THR A 833 30.60 4.80 -7.35
CA THR A 833 30.41 5.95 -6.44
C THR A 833 30.48 5.58 -4.94
N PHE A 834 30.13 4.34 -4.59
CA PHE A 834 30.12 3.83 -3.20
C PHE A 834 31.36 2.99 -2.83
N LEU A 835 32.41 2.97 -3.67
CA LEU A 835 33.59 2.13 -3.46
C LEU A 835 34.32 2.43 -2.13
N GLN A 836 34.33 3.70 -1.72
CA GLN A 836 35.00 4.17 -0.50
C GLN A 836 34.07 4.16 0.73
N THR A 837 32.80 3.82 0.56
CA THR A 837 31.81 3.77 1.65
C THR A 837 32.08 2.58 2.56
N LYS A 838 32.03 2.75 3.89
CA LYS A 838 32.12 1.63 4.85
C LYS A 838 30.75 1.13 5.29
N THR A 839 29.83 2.06 5.51
CA THR A 839 28.43 1.80 5.88
C THR A 839 27.48 2.18 4.75
N LEU A 840 26.74 1.22 4.20
CA LEU A 840 25.72 1.47 3.17
C LEU A 840 24.32 1.16 3.70
N ILE A 841 23.41 2.12 3.61
CA ILE A 841 22.00 1.94 3.97
C ILE A 841 21.19 1.80 2.69
N ILE A 842 20.40 0.75 2.60
CA ILE A 842 19.48 0.48 1.48
C ILE A 842 18.06 0.54 2.00
N VAL A 843 17.24 1.45 1.45
CA VAL A 843 15.93 1.78 1.99
C VAL A 843 14.81 1.29 1.08
N GLY A 844 14.07 0.29 1.54
CA GLY A 844 12.93 -0.29 0.84
C GLY A 844 13.31 -1.35 -0.18
N ALA A 845 12.31 -2.13 -0.59
CA ALA A 845 12.47 -3.11 -1.66
C ALA A 845 12.33 -2.44 -3.03
N PRO A 846 13.33 -2.53 -3.93
CA PRO A 846 13.30 -1.93 -5.26
C PRO A 846 12.34 -2.71 -6.17
N CYS A 847 11.04 -2.52 -5.96
CA CYS A 847 9.98 -3.08 -6.79
C CYS A 847 9.68 -2.13 -7.96
N PRO A 848 9.89 -2.54 -9.23
CA PRO A 848 9.46 -1.77 -10.39
C PRO A 848 7.93 -1.69 -10.48
N ASN A 849 7.42 -0.99 -11.49
CA ASN A 849 5.99 -0.93 -11.73
C ASN A 849 5.44 -2.34 -12.04
N LEU A 850 4.50 -2.80 -11.21
CA LEU A 850 3.99 -4.17 -11.29
C LEU A 850 3.32 -4.50 -12.64
N THR A 851 2.56 -3.55 -13.20
CA THR A 851 1.90 -3.71 -14.50
C THR A 851 2.91 -3.82 -15.64
N GLU A 852 4.00 -3.06 -15.54
CA GLU A 852 5.10 -3.11 -16.49
C GLU A 852 5.88 -4.44 -16.39
N MET A 853 6.13 -4.92 -15.18
CA MET A 853 6.73 -6.23 -14.93
C MET A 853 5.85 -7.36 -15.46
N LEU A 854 4.54 -7.29 -15.25
CA LEU A 854 3.58 -8.27 -15.73
C LEU A 854 3.53 -8.31 -17.27
N ALA A 855 3.55 -7.14 -17.91
CA ALA A 855 3.58 -7.02 -19.36
C ALA A 855 4.88 -7.58 -19.96
N GLU A 856 6.02 -7.29 -19.34
CA GLU A 856 7.31 -7.82 -19.78
C GLU A 856 7.41 -9.33 -19.60
N TYR A 857 6.94 -9.84 -18.45
CA TYR A 857 6.88 -11.27 -18.20
C TYR A 857 5.97 -11.98 -19.21
N SER A 858 4.78 -11.43 -19.49
CA SER A 858 3.83 -11.98 -20.47
C SER A 858 4.45 -12.10 -21.86
N VAL A 859 5.11 -11.04 -22.33
CA VAL A 859 5.84 -11.06 -23.61
C VAL A 859 6.97 -12.09 -23.60
N SER A 860 7.66 -12.26 -22.47
CA SER A 860 8.79 -13.19 -22.37
C SER A 860 8.37 -14.67 -22.39
N ILE A 861 7.21 -15.02 -21.83
CA ILE A 861 6.65 -16.38 -21.89
C ILE A 861 5.82 -16.62 -23.16
N GLY A 862 5.41 -15.56 -23.85
CA GLY A 862 4.54 -15.64 -25.03
C GLY A 862 3.07 -15.89 -24.69
N ASP A 863 2.66 -15.68 -23.44
CA ASP A 863 1.31 -15.90 -22.90
C ASP A 863 0.95 -14.81 -21.88
N ILE A 864 -0.33 -14.59 -21.60
CA ILE A 864 -0.80 -13.54 -20.69
C ILE A 864 -0.76 -14.03 -19.25
N ALA A 865 0.11 -13.41 -18.44
CA ALA A 865 0.19 -13.68 -17.01
C ALA A 865 -0.70 -12.73 -16.20
N THR A 866 -1.03 -13.13 -14.96
CA THR A 866 -1.72 -12.29 -13.97
C THR A 866 -0.88 -12.14 -12.70
N GLU A 867 -1.21 -11.18 -11.84
CA GLU A 867 -0.52 -11.02 -10.54
C GLU A 867 -0.62 -12.27 -9.63
N ALA A 868 -1.63 -13.11 -9.86
CA ALA A 868 -1.85 -14.36 -9.12
C ALA A 868 -1.04 -15.54 -9.70
N THR A 869 -0.43 -15.40 -10.88
CA THR A 869 0.39 -16.44 -11.51
C THR A 869 1.62 -16.74 -10.62
N PRO A 870 1.76 -17.97 -10.08
CA PRO A 870 2.86 -18.30 -9.17
C PRO A 870 4.25 -18.10 -9.76
N GLU A 871 4.41 -18.41 -11.05
CA GLU A 871 5.67 -18.26 -11.78
C GLU A 871 6.06 -16.79 -11.95
N PHE A 872 5.08 -15.92 -12.23
CA PHE A 872 5.28 -14.46 -12.26
C PHE A 872 5.69 -13.93 -10.89
N GLN A 873 5.05 -14.43 -9.83
CA GLN A 873 5.40 -14.07 -8.46
C GLN A 873 6.85 -14.48 -8.15
N ALA A 874 7.24 -15.72 -8.41
CA ALA A 874 8.61 -16.19 -8.21
C ALA A 874 9.62 -15.33 -8.98
N TRP A 875 9.35 -15.06 -10.27
CA TRP A 875 10.19 -14.21 -11.10
C TRP A 875 10.30 -12.76 -10.59
N LEU A 876 9.19 -12.15 -10.15
CA LEU A 876 9.18 -10.81 -9.57
C LEU A 876 9.99 -10.75 -8.27
N TYR A 877 9.84 -11.77 -7.42
CA TYR A 877 10.59 -11.88 -6.17
C TYR A 877 12.10 -11.96 -6.44
N GLN A 878 12.50 -12.84 -7.37
CA GLN A 878 13.89 -13.00 -7.82
C GLN A 878 14.43 -11.69 -8.41
N THR A 879 13.63 -10.97 -9.21
CA THR A 879 14.04 -9.69 -9.80
C THR A 879 14.32 -8.63 -8.72
N ILE A 880 13.47 -8.54 -7.69
CA ILE A 880 13.68 -7.59 -6.57
C ILE A 880 14.92 -7.99 -5.75
N GLN A 881 15.08 -9.28 -5.47
CA GLN A 881 16.23 -9.79 -4.72
C GLN A 881 17.55 -9.59 -5.49
N ALA A 882 17.55 -9.80 -6.80
CA ALA A 882 18.68 -9.53 -7.68
C ALA A 882 19.13 -8.07 -7.57
N GLU A 883 18.20 -7.11 -7.54
CA GLU A 883 18.55 -5.70 -7.36
C GLU A 883 19.18 -5.42 -5.98
N LEU A 884 18.62 -5.98 -4.90
CA LEU A 884 19.18 -5.83 -3.55
C LEU A 884 20.60 -6.42 -3.44
N ILE A 885 20.84 -7.58 -4.05
CA ILE A 885 22.17 -8.22 -4.10
C ILE A 885 23.17 -7.31 -4.84
N GLN A 886 22.74 -6.67 -5.93
CA GLN A 886 23.58 -5.73 -6.68
C GLN A 886 23.94 -4.48 -5.89
N GLU A 887 23.00 -3.97 -5.09
CA GLU A 887 23.19 -2.85 -4.18
C GLU A 887 24.16 -3.19 -3.05
N ILE A 888 24.01 -4.35 -2.41
CA ILE A 888 24.94 -4.86 -1.40
C ILE A 888 26.36 -4.97 -1.99
N GLY A 889 26.47 -5.46 -3.23
CA GLY A 889 27.73 -5.62 -3.95
C GLY A 889 28.47 -4.30 -4.25
N ARG A 890 27.84 -3.13 -4.06
CA ARG A 890 28.48 -1.83 -4.30
C ARG A 890 29.63 -1.51 -3.35
N LEU A 891 29.64 -2.12 -2.15
CA LEU A 891 30.75 -1.98 -1.20
C LEU A 891 32.03 -2.72 -1.63
N ARG A 892 31.91 -3.67 -2.58
CA ARG A 892 33.03 -4.46 -3.12
C ARG A 892 33.87 -5.13 -2.02
N SER A 893 33.21 -5.74 -1.03
CA SER A 893 33.86 -6.24 0.19
C SER A 893 35.05 -7.17 -0.08
N GLN A 894 35.00 -7.97 -1.15
CA GLN A 894 36.07 -8.88 -1.54
C GLN A 894 37.38 -8.17 -1.90
N ARG A 895 37.31 -6.90 -2.34
CA ARG A 895 38.49 -6.08 -2.67
C ARG A 895 39.07 -5.34 -1.47
N ARG A 896 38.37 -5.35 -0.33
CA ARG A 896 38.72 -4.60 0.88
C ARG A 896 38.80 -5.53 2.10
N PRO A 897 39.52 -6.67 2.03
CA PRO A 897 39.47 -7.71 3.06
C PRO A 897 39.95 -7.25 4.44
N THR A 898 40.73 -6.17 4.51
CA THR A 898 41.24 -5.57 5.76
C THR A 898 40.27 -4.59 6.40
N GLU A 899 39.20 -4.19 5.71
CA GLU A 899 38.22 -3.22 6.20
C GLU A 899 36.94 -3.92 6.66
N GLN A 900 36.43 -3.52 7.82
CA GLN A 900 35.11 -3.93 8.29
C GLN A 900 34.05 -3.07 7.62
N LEU A 901 33.11 -3.72 6.93
CA LEU A 901 32.06 -3.12 6.12
C LEU A 901 30.71 -3.59 6.63
N GLN A 902 29.70 -2.75 6.46
CA GLN A 902 28.34 -3.13 6.85
C GLN A 902 27.29 -2.57 5.89
N VAL A 903 26.23 -3.36 5.68
CA VAL A 903 25.03 -2.95 4.95
C VAL A 903 23.83 -3.05 5.87
N ILE A 904 22.99 -2.01 5.87
CA ILE A 904 21.76 -1.93 6.63
C ILE A 904 20.60 -1.92 5.64
N LEU A 905 19.84 -3.00 5.60
CA LEU A 905 18.65 -3.18 4.78
C LEU A 905 17.43 -2.75 5.59
N ILE A 906 16.70 -1.73 5.15
CA ILE A 906 15.52 -1.22 5.85
C ILE A 906 14.28 -1.54 5.03
N THR A 907 13.70 -2.71 5.23
CA THR A 907 12.52 -3.17 4.49
C THR A 907 11.91 -4.41 5.14
N ASP A 908 10.58 -4.51 5.18
CA ASP A 908 9.88 -5.75 5.58
C ASP A 908 9.79 -6.78 4.44
N PHE A 909 10.44 -6.52 3.30
CA PHE A 909 10.53 -7.50 2.22
C PHE A 909 11.45 -8.65 2.65
N PRO A 910 11.05 -9.92 2.45
CA PRO A 910 11.89 -11.05 2.82
C PRO A 910 13.08 -11.12 1.87
N ILE A 911 14.28 -11.26 2.42
CA ILE A 911 15.52 -11.34 1.66
C ILE A 911 16.13 -12.70 1.94
N ASP A 912 16.36 -13.49 0.90
CA ASP A 912 17.03 -14.79 1.01
C ASP A 912 18.57 -14.60 0.99
N LEU A 913 19.06 -13.91 2.04
CA LEU A 913 20.46 -13.70 2.36
C LEU A 913 20.63 -13.83 3.88
N ALA A 914 21.78 -14.35 4.33
CA ALA A 914 22.13 -14.40 5.74
C ALA A 914 22.40 -12.97 6.25
N ALA A 915 21.36 -12.30 6.73
CA ALA A 915 21.42 -10.98 7.36
C ALA A 915 20.94 -11.07 8.81
N GLU A 916 21.64 -10.37 9.71
CA GLU A 916 21.30 -10.28 11.12
C GLU A 916 20.05 -9.42 11.29
N PRO A 917 18.93 -9.96 11.78
CA PRO A 917 17.71 -9.19 11.98
C PRO A 917 17.90 -8.22 13.15
N LEU A 918 17.53 -6.95 12.95
CA LEU A 918 17.55 -5.92 13.98
C LEU A 918 16.22 -5.17 14.01
N LYS A 919 15.79 -4.70 15.18
CA LYS A 919 14.75 -3.68 15.26
C LYS A 919 15.36 -2.29 15.18
N ALA A 920 14.65 -1.35 14.58
CA ALA A 920 15.11 0.04 14.56
C ALA A 920 15.31 0.64 15.96
N SER A 921 14.54 0.18 16.95
CA SER A 921 14.66 0.58 18.35
C SER A 921 15.93 0.06 19.03
N GLU A 922 16.49 -1.05 18.57
CA GLU A 922 17.76 -1.62 19.05
C GLU A 922 18.97 -0.84 18.52
N VAL A 923 18.84 -0.21 17.34
CA VAL A 923 19.87 0.67 16.77
C VAL A 923 19.87 2.03 17.48
N THR A 924 18.72 2.69 17.55
CA THR A 924 18.59 3.97 18.26
C THR A 924 17.17 4.18 18.78
N LEU A 925 17.07 4.64 20.03
CA LEU A 925 15.79 4.97 20.66
C LEU A 925 15.02 6.04 19.87
N GLU A 926 15.70 6.92 19.13
CA GLU A 926 15.01 7.93 18.30
C GLU A 926 14.26 7.31 17.13
N ALA A 927 14.74 6.19 16.60
CA ALA A 927 14.08 5.41 15.58
C ALA A 927 13.03 4.45 16.14
N ALA A 928 12.86 4.38 17.47
CA ALA A 928 11.84 3.55 18.08
C ALA A 928 10.43 4.12 17.88
N THR A 929 9.44 3.25 17.89
CA THR A 929 8.02 3.63 17.87
C THR A 929 7.65 4.43 19.13
N ARG A 930 6.49 5.11 19.12
CA ARG A 930 6.00 5.82 20.32
C ARG A 930 5.86 4.88 21.51
N THR A 931 5.42 3.64 21.28
CA THR A 931 5.26 2.63 22.32
C THR A 931 6.62 2.21 22.88
N GLU A 932 7.59 1.88 22.04
CA GLU A 932 8.92 1.46 22.47
C GLU A 932 9.67 2.55 23.24
N ARG A 933 9.61 3.82 22.79
CA ARG A 933 10.22 4.95 23.52
C ARG A 933 9.61 5.12 24.90
N LEU A 934 8.29 4.97 25.00
CA LEU A 934 7.59 5.04 26.27
C LEU A 934 8.01 3.88 27.19
N THR A 935 8.11 2.67 26.66
CA THR A 935 8.58 1.51 27.42
C THR A 935 10.02 1.69 27.90
N ALA A 936 10.91 2.23 27.06
CA ALA A 936 12.29 2.55 27.45
C ALA A 936 12.35 3.63 28.54
N ALA A 937 11.57 4.71 28.41
CA ALA A 937 11.49 5.76 29.41
C ALA A 937 10.93 5.25 30.75
N ILE A 938 9.96 4.34 30.72
CA ILE A 938 9.45 3.67 31.92
C ILE A 938 10.54 2.83 32.58
N LYS A 939 11.30 2.03 31.82
CA LYS A 939 12.40 1.22 32.36
C LYS A 939 13.47 2.11 33.02
N GLN A 940 13.91 3.16 32.34
CA GLN A 940 14.88 4.12 32.89
C GLN A 940 14.36 4.83 34.14
N ALA A 941 13.07 5.17 34.18
CA ALA A 941 12.44 5.75 35.36
C ALA A 941 12.41 4.76 36.54
N VAL A 942 12.12 3.49 36.29
CA VAL A 942 12.16 2.42 37.31
C VAL A 942 13.57 2.21 37.82
N GLU A 943 14.56 2.06 36.94
CA GLU A 943 15.97 1.88 37.28
C GLU A 943 16.50 3.05 38.11
N TYR A 944 16.17 4.29 37.72
CA TYR A 944 16.53 5.46 38.51
C TYR A 944 15.88 5.45 39.90
N LEU A 945 14.60 5.10 40.00
CA LEU A 945 13.89 5.06 41.28
C LEU A 945 14.50 3.98 42.19
N GLN A 946 14.89 2.84 41.63
CA GLN A 946 15.64 1.79 42.34
C GLN A 946 17.02 2.27 42.79
N LEU A 947 17.78 2.95 41.92
CA LEU A 947 19.09 3.51 42.24
C LEU A 947 19.05 4.63 43.30
N THR A 948 17.91 5.30 43.45
CA THR A 948 17.69 6.36 44.44
C THR A 948 16.93 5.90 45.68
N ASP A 949 16.76 4.58 45.84
CA ASP A 949 16.07 3.92 46.96
C ASP A 949 14.61 4.38 47.15
N GLN A 950 13.98 4.81 46.06
CA GLN A 950 12.58 5.23 46.01
C GLN A 950 11.70 4.13 45.42
N LYS A 951 10.52 3.89 46.01
CA LYS A 951 9.59 2.88 45.49
C LYS A 951 9.11 3.26 44.08
N PRO A 952 9.25 2.38 43.07
CA PRO A 952 8.84 2.64 41.69
C PRO A 952 7.30 2.55 41.54
N THR A 953 6.58 3.47 42.16
CA THR A 953 5.12 3.56 42.06
C THR A 953 4.71 4.11 40.69
N GLN A 954 3.49 3.79 40.24
CA GLN A 954 2.97 4.30 38.96
C GLN A 954 2.99 5.84 38.88
N ASP A 955 2.78 6.51 40.01
CA ASP A 955 2.81 7.97 40.10
C ASP A 955 4.24 8.51 40.01
N ALA A 956 5.20 7.88 40.70
CA ALA A 956 6.61 8.26 40.63
C ALA A 956 7.21 8.06 39.21
N ILE A 957 6.83 6.97 38.54
CA ILE A 957 7.22 6.72 37.14
C ILE A 957 6.57 7.76 36.21
N ALA A 958 5.29 8.07 36.40
CA ALA A 958 4.56 9.05 35.60
C ALA A 958 5.16 10.45 35.67
N GLN A 959 5.49 10.91 36.88
CA GLN A 959 6.15 12.20 37.11
C GLN A 959 7.52 12.27 36.41
N ARG A 960 8.28 11.17 36.43
CA ARG A 960 9.63 11.14 35.85
C ARG A 960 9.63 11.01 34.33
N VAL A 961 8.66 10.30 33.76
CA VAL A 961 8.46 10.17 32.30
C VAL A 961 7.76 11.40 31.70
N GLY A 962 7.13 12.25 32.53
CA GLY A 962 6.42 13.45 32.07
C GLY A 962 5.06 13.14 31.43
N VAL A 963 4.40 12.06 31.87
CA VAL A 963 3.09 11.61 31.36
C VAL A 963 2.12 11.36 32.52
N SER A 964 0.82 11.23 32.26
CA SER A 964 -0.16 11.01 33.35
C SER A 964 -0.09 9.61 33.94
N GLN A 965 -0.37 9.47 35.24
CA GLN A 965 -0.38 8.18 35.94
C GLN A 965 -1.40 7.19 35.34
N GLY A 966 -2.55 7.68 34.89
CA GLY A 966 -3.53 6.86 34.16
C GLY A 966 -3.04 6.37 32.79
N TYR A 967 -2.08 7.08 32.17
CA TYR A 967 -1.44 6.65 30.93
C TYR A 967 -0.39 5.55 31.20
N ILE A 968 0.43 5.69 32.24
CA ILE A 968 1.36 4.64 32.71
C ILE A 968 0.61 3.35 33.09
N SER A 969 -0.48 3.46 33.86
CA SER A 969 -1.33 2.32 34.26
C SER A 969 -1.85 1.52 33.06
N ARG A 970 -2.27 2.20 31.99
CA ARG A 970 -2.75 1.57 30.76
C ARG A 970 -1.65 0.84 29.98
N GLN A 971 -0.40 1.30 30.09
CA GLN A 971 0.75 0.76 29.35
C GLN A 971 1.43 -0.38 30.11
N PHE A 972 1.48 -0.33 31.45
CA PHE A 972 1.86 -1.48 32.27
C PHE A 972 0.91 -2.67 32.05
N ARG A 973 -0.40 -2.41 31.88
CA ARG A 973 -1.39 -3.43 31.48
C ARG A 973 -1.09 -4.03 30.10
N LYS A 974 -0.62 -3.23 29.13
CA LYS A 974 -0.19 -3.69 27.80
C LYS A 974 1.15 -4.43 27.83
N LEU A 975 2.09 -4.02 28.68
CA LEU A 975 3.38 -4.68 28.87
C LEU A 975 3.18 -6.07 29.49
N LEU A 976 2.29 -6.20 30.49
CA LEU A 976 1.86 -7.49 31.03
C LEU A 976 1.21 -8.37 29.95
N GLN A 977 0.38 -7.79 29.07
CA GLN A 977 -0.17 -8.50 27.90
C GLN A 977 0.92 -8.94 26.90
N THR A 978 1.97 -8.14 26.69
CA THR A 978 3.08 -8.49 25.77
C THR A 978 3.96 -9.62 26.33
N LEU A 979 4.06 -9.71 27.66
CA LEU A 979 4.74 -10.82 28.37
C LEU A 979 3.91 -12.12 28.39
N LEU A 980 2.62 -12.05 28.00
CA LEU A 980 1.66 -13.16 27.99
C LEU A 980 1.23 -13.59 26.56
N ASP A 981 1.71 -12.93 25.50
CA ASP A 981 1.47 -13.29 24.08
C ASP A 981 2.58 -14.24 23.52
N PRO A 982 2.27 -15.15 22.58
CA PRO A 982 3.20 -16.16 22.08
C PRO A 982 4.23 -15.62 21.07
N ILE A 983 5.48 -16.05 21.24
CA ILE A 983 6.62 -15.82 20.34
C ILE A 983 6.41 -16.61 19.02
N ASP A 984 6.04 -15.92 17.94
CA ASP A 984 6.29 -16.28 16.54
C ASP A 984 6.95 -15.00 15.97
N ARG A 985 8.26 -14.88 15.68
CA ARG A 985 9.19 -15.74 14.96
C ARG A 985 10.65 -15.28 15.20
N THR A 986 11.58 -16.20 14.94
CA THR A 986 13.02 -15.98 14.66
C THR A 986 13.83 -15.28 15.75
N HIS A 987 14.36 -16.05 16.70
CA HIS A 987 15.75 -15.88 17.10
C HIS A 987 16.52 -17.13 16.69
N HIS A 988 17.60 -16.87 15.94
CA HIS A 988 18.65 -17.83 15.64
C HIS A 988 19.25 -18.41 16.92
N GLU A 989 19.68 -19.65 16.80
CA GLU A 989 20.53 -20.39 17.73
C GLU A 989 21.65 -19.49 18.26
N ALA A 990 21.52 -19.04 19.51
CA ALA A 990 22.66 -18.63 20.30
C ALA A 990 23.34 -19.91 20.79
N SER A 991 24.62 -20.00 20.49
CA SER A 991 25.57 -21.04 20.89
C SER A 991 25.41 -21.47 22.35
N SER A 992 25.38 -22.78 22.54
CA SER A 992 25.45 -23.49 23.81
C SER A 992 26.80 -23.29 24.51
N GLU A 993 26.78 -22.66 25.68
CA GLU A 993 27.73 -22.73 26.80
C GLU A 993 27.01 -21.90 27.92
N GLU A 994 26.54 -22.39 29.07
CA GLU A 994 26.94 -23.43 30.02
C GLU A 994 25.70 -24.20 30.55
N ILE A 995 25.67 -25.53 30.40
CA ILE A 995 24.61 -26.40 30.95
C ILE A 995 25.16 -27.04 32.24
N ALA A 996 24.79 -26.51 33.40
CA ALA A 996 25.05 -27.19 34.69
C ALA A 996 24.09 -26.83 35.85
N PRO A 997 23.44 -25.65 35.94
CA PRO A 997 22.52 -25.37 37.08
C PRO A 997 21.06 -25.83 36.90
N ILE A 998 20.56 -25.97 35.65
CA ILE A 998 19.12 -26.16 35.36
C ILE A 998 18.66 -27.60 35.56
N GLU A 999 19.50 -28.59 35.22
CA GLU A 999 19.16 -30.02 35.35
C GLU A 999 18.87 -30.43 36.80
N MET A 1000 19.45 -29.73 37.79
CA MET A 1000 19.17 -29.96 39.22
C MET A 1000 17.89 -29.29 39.72
N LEU A 1001 17.42 -28.22 39.06
CA LEU A 1001 16.22 -27.46 39.46
C LEU A 1001 14.92 -28.11 38.96
N ILE A 1002 14.96 -28.79 37.81
CA ILE A 1002 13.78 -29.41 37.18
C ILE A 1002 13.11 -30.46 38.09
N PRO A 1003 13.83 -31.42 38.70
CA PRO A 1003 13.22 -32.41 39.58
C PRO A 1003 12.65 -31.79 40.86
N VAL A 1004 13.29 -30.73 41.37
CA VAL A 1004 12.84 -30.01 42.58
C VAL A 1004 11.57 -29.21 42.29
N ALA A 1005 11.52 -28.54 41.13
CA ALA A 1005 10.36 -27.81 40.67
C ALA A 1005 9.17 -28.73 40.40
N ASP A 1006 9.42 -29.88 39.76
CA ASP A 1006 8.39 -30.89 39.51
C ASP A 1006 7.83 -31.46 40.82
N GLN A 1007 8.70 -31.89 41.73
CA GLN A 1007 8.29 -32.43 43.03
C GLN A 1007 7.50 -31.40 43.86
N ALA A 1008 7.96 -30.14 43.93
CA ALA A 1008 7.27 -29.10 44.69
C ALA A 1008 5.87 -28.76 44.11
N LEU A 1009 5.74 -28.73 42.78
CA LEU A 1009 4.45 -28.50 42.11
C LEU A 1009 3.53 -29.74 42.19
N ALA A 1010 4.11 -30.94 42.18
CA ALA A 1010 3.40 -32.19 42.38
C ALA A 1010 2.85 -32.32 43.81
N ASP A 1011 3.61 -31.90 44.82
CA ASP A 1011 3.23 -31.96 46.25
C ASP A 1011 2.27 -30.85 46.68
N SER A 1012 2.16 -29.75 45.90
CA SER A 1012 1.21 -28.67 46.16
C SER A 1012 -0.24 -29.13 46.01
N GLN A 1013 -1.04 -29.08 47.08
CA GLN A 1013 -2.40 -29.65 47.08
C GLN A 1013 -3.51 -28.64 46.76
N THR A 1014 -3.23 -27.34 46.86
CA THR A 1014 -4.21 -26.28 46.63
C THR A 1014 -3.76 -25.30 45.53
N PRO A 1015 -4.70 -24.63 44.82
CA PRO A 1015 -4.35 -23.66 43.78
C PRO A 1015 -3.44 -22.52 44.27
N ILE A 1016 -3.60 -22.09 45.53
CA ILE A 1016 -2.79 -21.04 46.14
C ILE A 1016 -1.35 -21.52 46.37
N GLN A 1017 -1.17 -22.73 46.91
CA GLN A 1017 0.17 -23.32 47.10
C GLN A 1017 0.90 -23.54 45.77
N ILE A 1018 0.17 -23.89 44.72
CA ILE A 1018 0.72 -24.03 43.37
C ILE A 1018 1.23 -22.67 42.86
N LEU A 1019 0.50 -21.57 43.10
CA LEU A 1019 0.92 -20.22 42.69
C LEU A 1019 2.12 -19.71 43.49
N GLU A 1020 2.17 -19.97 44.80
CA GLU A 1020 3.31 -19.65 45.65
C GLU A 1020 4.56 -20.40 45.19
N THR A 1021 4.41 -21.70 44.89
CA THR A 1021 5.49 -22.54 44.37
C THR A 1021 5.97 -22.08 42.99
N LEU A 1022 5.05 -21.69 42.09
CA LEU A 1022 5.40 -21.12 40.78
C LEU A 1022 6.16 -19.78 40.93
N HIS A 1023 5.74 -18.93 41.87
CA HIS A 1023 6.44 -17.69 42.17
C HIS A 1023 7.85 -17.94 42.73
N GLU A 1024 7.99 -18.90 43.64
CA GLU A 1024 9.28 -19.23 44.25
C GLU A 1024 10.26 -19.83 43.23
N VAL A 1025 9.83 -20.84 42.46
CA VAL A 1025 10.66 -21.54 41.46
C VAL A 1025 11.05 -20.62 40.30
N PHE A 1026 10.09 -19.87 39.75
CA PHE A 1026 10.34 -19.06 38.56
C PHE A 1026 10.86 -17.67 38.93
N LEU A 1027 10.26 -16.95 39.87
CA LEU A 1027 10.67 -15.57 40.13
C LEU A 1027 11.82 -15.44 41.14
N SER A 1028 12.03 -16.42 42.01
CA SER A 1028 13.01 -16.31 43.11
C SER A 1028 14.26 -17.18 42.90
N TRP A 1029 14.13 -18.35 42.28
CA TRP A 1029 15.25 -19.30 42.10
C TRP A 1029 15.86 -19.32 40.70
N SER A 1030 15.22 -18.70 39.71
CA SER A 1030 15.71 -18.70 38.33
C SER A 1030 15.55 -17.37 37.62
N GLU A 1031 16.48 -17.06 36.71
CA GLU A 1031 16.41 -15.84 35.91
C GLU A 1031 15.43 -15.99 34.73
N PRO A 1032 14.82 -14.90 34.23
CA PRO A 1032 13.80 -14.93 33.18
C PRO A 1032 14.19 -15.73 31.93
N ALA A 1033 15.47 -15.74 31.57
CA ALA A 1033 15.98 -16.48 30.43
C ALA A 1033 15.84 -18.03 30.57
N LYS A 1034 15.74 -18.54 31.81
CA LYS A 1034 15.76 -19.98 32.13
C LYS A 1034 14.37 -20.56 32.40
N TRP A 1035 13.33 -19.73 32.49
CA TRP A 1035 11.96 -20.15 32.82
C TRP A 1035 11.35 -21.07 31.77
N VAL A 1036 11.59 -20.78 30.49
CA VAL A 1036 11.06 -21.58 29.38
C VAL A 1036 11.66 -22.99 29.40
N GLU A 1037 12.93 -23.11 29.77
CA GLU A 1037 13.64 -24.38 29.83
C GLU A 1037 13.17 -25.23 31.00
N ILE A 1038 13.06 -24.63 32.20
CA ILE A 1038 12.49 -25.30 33.39
C ILE A 1038 11.05 -25.79 33.08
N TRP A 1039 10.20 -24.94 32.49
CA TRP A 1039 8.82 -25.29 32.18
C TRP A 1039 8.71 -26.44 31.18
N ARG A 1040 9.52 -26.43 30.11
CA ARG A 1040 9.53 -27.48 29.07
C ARG A 1040 9.90 -28.86 29.61
N HIS A 1041 10.74 -28.91 30.63
CA HIS A 1041 11.19 -30.15 31.23
C HIS A 1041 10.30 -30.65 32.38
N LEU A 1042 9.28 -29.88 32.80
CA LEU A 1042 8.25 -30.38 33.71
C LEU A 1042 7.34 -31.41 33.01
N PRO A 1043 6.93 -32.49 33.68
CA PRO A 1043 5.95 -33.44 33.16
C PRO A 1043 4.61 -32.76 32.82
N SER A 1044 3.96 -33.23 31.76
CA SER A 1044 2.67 -32.69 31.31
C SER A 1044 1.58 -32.66 32.39
N PRO A 1045 1.46 -33.65 33.31
CA PRO A 1045 0.50 -33.57 34.41
C PRO A 1045 0.77 -32.38 35.35
N THR A 1046 2.03 -32.11 35.65
CA THR A 1046 2.46 -30.99 36.51
C THR A 1046 2.22 -29.65 35.83
N GLN A 1047 2.52 -29.54 34.53
CA GLN A 1047 2.19 -28.36 33.73
C GLN A 1047 0.68 -28.10 33.69
N ILE A 1048 -0.13 -29.14 33.49
CA ILE A 1048 -1.60 -29.04 33.45
C ILE A 1048 -2.13 -28.61 34.82
N LYS A 1049 -1.60 -29.17 35.91
CA LYS A 1049 -1.99 -28.81 37.29
C LYS A 1049 -1.64 -27.35 37.62
N ALA A 1050 -0.45 -26.89 37.21
CA ALA A 1050 -0.02 -25.50 37.32
C ALA A 1050 -0.91 -24.54 36.51
N LEU A 1051 -1.23 -24.88 35.26
CA LEU A 1051 -2.12 -24.11 34.40
C LEU A 1051 -3.55 -24.06 34.96
N PHE A 1052 -4.04 -25.15 35.53
CA PHE A 1052 -5.37 -25.22 36.13
C PHE A 1052 -5.48 -24.34 37.39
N ALA A 1053 -4.44 -24.31 38.23
CA ALA A 1053 -4.39 -23.43 39.39
C ALA A 1053 -4.36 -21.95 39.00
N LEU A 1054 -3.57 -21.58 37.98
CA LEU A 1054 -3.56 -20.23 37.41
C LEU A 1054 -4.92 -19.82 36.86
N LEU A 1055 -5.62 -20.73 36.17
CA LEU A 1055 -6.96 -20.50 35.61
C LEU A 1055 -8.04 -20.33 36.69
N LEU A 1056 -7.95 -21.06 37.80
CA LEU A 1056 -8.92 -21.00 38.90
C LEU A 1056 -8.86 -19.69 39.69
N VAL A 1057 -7.69 -19.05 39.75
CA VAL A 1057 -7.46 -17.82 40.52
C VAL A 1057 -7.60 -16.57 39.64
N SER A 1058 -7.64 -16.73 38.32
CA SER A 1058 -7.88 -15.66 37.35
C SER A 1058 -9.37 -15.36 37.21
N LYS A 1059 -9.76 -14.08 37.32
CA LYS A 1059 -11.16 -13.65 37.14
C LYS A 1059 -11.55 -13.66 35.66
N PRO A 1060 -12.84 -13.82 35.30
CA PRO A 1060 -13.29 -13.87 33.90
C PRO A 1060 -12.78 -12.74 32.96
N PRO A 1061 -12.63 -11.47 33.41
CA PRO A 1061 -12.04 -10.41 32.56
C PRO A 1061 -10.55 -10.61 32.26
N GLU A 1062 -9.85 -11.44 33.04
CA GLU A 1062 -8.42 -11.74 32.90
C GLU A 1062 -8.18 -12.90 31.93
N LEU A 1063 -9.23 -13.59 31.46
CA LEU A 1063 -9.17 -14.66 30.45
C LEU A 1063 -9.55 -14.17 29.04
N ASP A 1064 -10.08 -12.94 28.91
CA ASP A 1064 -10.47 -12.37 27.63
C ASP A 1064 -9.28 -12.03 26.71
N PHE A 1065 -8.03 -12.06 27.20
CA PHE A 1065 -6.85 -11.87 26.33
C PHE A 1065 -6.59 -13.06 25.40
N LEU A 1066 -6.92 -14.29 25.81
CA LEU A 1066 -6.86 -15.48 24.95
C LEU A 1066 -7.82 -15.41 23.76
N ARG A 1067 -8.84 -14.54 23.83
CA ARG A 1067 -9.85 -14.35 22.77
C ARG A 1067 -9.45 -13.32 21.71
N ASN A 1068 -8.41 -12.50 21.94
CA ASN A 1068 -8.12 -11.31 21.12
C ASN A 1068 -7.13 -11.50 19.96
N GLU A 1069 -6.54 -12.70 19.76
CA GLU A 1069 -5.74 -12.98 18.55
C GLU A 1069 -6.57 -13.22 17.26
N ARG A 1070 -7.91 -13.17 17.32
CA ARG A 1070 -8.78 -13.40 16.14
C ARG A 1070 -9.05 -12.18 15.25
N MET A 1071 -8.40 -11.02 15.43
CA MET A 1071 -8.63 -9.84 14.57
C MET A 1071 -7.40 -9.24 13.88
N SER A 1072 -6.35 -10.02 13.62
CA SER A 1072 -5.23 -9.59 12.75
C SER A 1072 -4.81 -10.62 11.70
N SER A 1073 -5.76 -11.44 11.24
CA SER A 1073 -5.64 -12.15 9.95
C SER A 1073 -7.02 -12.33 9.30
N GLY A 1074 -7.44 -11.29 8.61
CA GLY A 1074 -8.44 -11.30 7.53
C GLY A 1074 -7.86 -10.53 6.36
#